data_AF-A0A6N7Z360-F1
#
_entry.id   AF-A0A6N7Z360-F1
#
_cell.length_a   1.000
_cell.length_b   1.000
_cell.length_c   1.000
_cell.angle_alpha   90.00
_cell.angle_beta   90.00
_cell.angle_gamma   90.00
#
_symmetry.space_group_name_H-M   'P 1'
#
loop_
_entity.id
_entity.type
_entity.pdbx_description
1 polymer ?
#
loop_
_entity_poly.entity_id
_entity_poly.type
_entity_poly.pdbx_seq_one_letter_code
_entity_poly.pdbx_strand_id
1 'polypeptide(L)'
;MTAQLDALDFVGEPFDALAWTVEEPVRRAPASEPPRTGDPVSGLLQDFRADLIAAHTSAMAVQTGLQRHRLAALGRPAPTGSTVTTATAAGAGTTATTHPESAYTVTLGYSLDAGLSVAAGPRRPDAVRLPAPEPASTMSAFKALARTPVTALDESALAELAHGAIANVLGTAYDQEGVNPAIRLAACENGALTGVSGIERHGGPWNRGQLRASYQVRGDGLAAAVEVVWQAAQVFAIQTGLHLCLAGARFETVPDACEVELVQTMTAGELTLDVVQIDLLPRPWLRVNAELRRDGTVVARVRDLTLRVREEPGTPVGPEAGGVIPRFFGRRNGFGQRALLGEFHMTHSARGDLAIALGPEFARYAGRRATRMPNHGLQLCDRVMAVDGERGNLTGATGHTEYDSPADSWYYKESANASMPNVVYMETSLQSALLLGYFLGATLTAPEEDYCLRNLDGTATVLREVDLRDKTIQQTSRLLNTTVLVGAVLQTFSYELSVDGEPFYAGESLFGFFNETALANQNGLDNGAYVPPWLDTAPQAARTIDVAARRGDALASSGHLALLDSVTVVDGGGKFGAGYLHAVRPIRADDWFFAYHFHLDPVMPGSLGVEAVIQAMQEWAIDAGLADGLREPEFVLPAELPMSWRYRGQILAEDREMTVEVHLKNVERRPGRVRVTGEASVWKPGLRIYELTGVAVELREPGARPW
;
A
#
# COMPACT_ATOMS: atom_id res chain seq x y z
N MET A 1 27.03 33.57 -37.96
CA MET A 1 25.70 34.04 -38.39
C MET A 1 24.76 33.81 -37.23
N THR A 2 24.33 34.91 -36.63
CA THR A 2 23.34 35.03 -35.56
C THR A 2 21.96 34.64 -36.08
N ALA A 3 21.23 33.80 -35.34
CA ALA A 3 19.78 33.64 -35.47
C ALA A 3 19.19 33.47 -34.07
N GLN A 4 18.17 34.28 -33.80
CA GLN A 4 17.46 34.47 -32.54
C GLN A 4 16.81 33.18 -32.02
N LEU A 5 16.96 32.93 -30.71
CA LEU A 5 16.01 32.16 -29.91
C LEU A 5 15.14 33.19 -29.19
N ASP A 6 13.90 33.34 -29.67
CA ASP A 6 12.86 34.11 -29.01
C ASP A 6 12.41 33.39 -27.72
N ALA A 7 11.98 34.23 -26.78
CA ALA A 7 11.73 33.96 -25.38
C ALA A 7 10.63 32.91 -25.11
N LEU A 8 10.93 32.02 -24.16
CA LEU A 8 9.91 31.44 -23.28
C LEU A 8 9.71 32.45 -22.14
N ASP A 9 8.59 33.17 -22.17
CA ASP A 9 8.18 34.06 -21.07
C ASP A 9 7.90 33.22 -19.82
N PHE A 10 8.89 33.17 -18.93
CA PHE A 10 8.76 32.70 -17.57
C PHE A 10 8.05 33.77 -16.74
N VAL A 11 6.77 33.57 -16.44
CA VAL A 11 6.01 34.43 -15.51
C VAL A 11 6.15 33.85 -14.10
N GLY A 12 7.34 34.07 -13.52
CA GLY A 12 7.66 33.78 -12.12
C GLY A 12 8.89 34.60 -11.73
N GLU A 13 8.95 35.12 -10.51
CA GLU A 13 10.18 35.73 -10.00
C GLU A 13 11.29 34.65 -10.00
N PRO A 14 12.47 34.91 -10.61
CA PRO A 14 13.57 33.96 -10.57
C PRO A 14 14.04 33.75 -9.12
N PHE A 15 14.28 32.50 -8.75
CA PHE A 15 14.87 32.13 -7.47
C PHE A 15 16.29 32.70 -7.37
N ASP A 16 16.47 33.74 -6.55
CA ASP A 16 17.79 34.30 -6.24
C ASP A 16 18.42 33.55 -5.06
N ALA A 17 19.29 32.59 -5.38
CA ALA A 17 20.05 31.82 -4.40
C ALA A 17 21.13 32.64 -3.65
N LEU A 18 21.38 33.90 -4.03
CA LEU A 18 22.47 34.74 -3.54
C LEU A 18 22.01 35.94 -2.69
N ALA A 19 20.70 36.17 -2.52
CA ALA A 19 20.17 37.21 -1.64
C ALA A 19 20.47 36.97 -0.12
N TRP A 20 21.16 35.88 0.23
CA TRP A 20 21.52 35.51 1.61
C TRP A 20 22.97 35.88 2.01
N THR A 21 23.73 36.57 1.17
CA THR A 21 25.05 37.09 1.55
C THR A 21 25.07 38.62 1.53
N VAL A 22 24.66 39.24 2.63
CA VAL A 22 25.03 40.62 2.95
C VAL A 22 26.04 40.58 4.10
N GLU A 23 27.26 41.02 3.82
CA GLU A 23 28.26 41.34 4.84
C GLU A 23 27.76 42.50 5.71
N GLU A 24 27.55 42.27 7.00
CA GLU A 24 27.42 43.34 8.00
C GLU A 24 28.73 43.56 8.78
N PRO A 25 29.03 44.80 9.17
CA PRO A 25 30.33 45.20 9.69
C PRO A 25 30.58 44.70 11.12
N VAL A 26 31.81 44.25 11.35
CA VAL A 26 32.37 43.76 12.62
C VAL A 26 31.97 44.64 13.81
N ARG A 27 31.06 44.14 14.66
CA ARG A 27 30.89 44.61 16.04
C ARG A 27 31.60 43.65 16.99
N ARG A 28 32.45 44.23 17.85
CA ARG A 28 33.17 43.51 18.92
C ARG A 28 32.21 42.78 19.85
N ALA A 29 32.51 41.52 20.12
CA ALA A 29 31.80 40.63 21.03
C ALA A 29 31.83 41.15 22.49
N PRO A 30 30.72 41.07 23.25
CA PRO A 30 30.79 40.94 24.69
C PRO A 30 31.06 39.47 25.07
N ALA A 31 31.70 39.29 26.22
CA ALA A 31 32.24 38.04 26.72
C ALA A 31 31.20 36.90 26.85
N SER A 32 31.69 35.68 26.60
CA SER A 32 31.02 34.40 26.69
C SER A 32 30.32 34.14 28.03
N GLU A 33 29.02 33.84 28.00
CA GLU A 33 28.35 33.06 29.04
C GLU A 33 28.61 31.56 28.82
N PRO A 34 28.81 30.76 29.89
CA PRO A 34 28.96 29.31 29.79
C PRO A 34 27.64 28.63 29.40
N PRO A 35 27.70 27.41 28.81
CA PRO A 35 26.52 26.74 28.27
C PRO A 35 25.50 26.43 29.37
N ARG A 36 24.23 26.81 29.12
CA ARG A 36 23.11 26.36 29.94
C ARG A 36 22.96 24.86 29.80
N THR A 37 22.99 24.19 30.94
CA THR A 37 22.76 22.76 31.13
C THR A 37 21.47 22.30 30.44
N GLY A 38 21.56 21.19 29.71
CA GLY A 38 20.46 20.62 28.93
C GLY A 38 19.18 20.41 29.73
N ASP A 39 18.05 20.60 29.05
CA ASP A 39 16.72 20.35 29.60
C ASP A 39 16.62 18.90 30.12
N PRO A 40 16.40 18.68 31.42
CA PRO A 40 16.33 17.34 32.00
C PRO A 40 15.19 16.50 31.41
N VAL A 41 14.17 17.11 30.81
CA VAL A 41 13.09 16.41 30.10
C VAL A 41 13.57 15.82 28.78
N SER A 42 14.42 16.55 28.04
CA SER A 42 15.02 16.07 26.80
C SER A 42 16.01 14.93 27.03
N GLY A 43 16.76 14.97 28.14
CA GLY A 43 17.59 13.85 28.58
C GLY A 43 16.76 12.61 28.92
N LEU A 44 15.67 12.79 29.69
CA LEU A 44 14.78 11.69 30.05
C LEU A 44 14.10 11.04 28.83
N LEU A 45 13.71 11.82 27.83
CA LEU A 45 13.12 11.32 26.59
C LEU A 45 14.13 10.56 25.72
N GLN A 46 15.39 11.01 25.68
CA GLN A 46 16.46 10.28 25.02
C GLN A 46 16.79 8.97 25.74
N ASP A 47 16.84 8.98 27.07
CA ASP A 47 17.06 7.79 27.88
C ASP A 47 15.90 6.80 27.72
N PHE A 48 14.65 7.26 27.75
CA PHE A 48 13.48 6.40 27.55
C PHE A 48 13.41 5.80 26.13
N ARG A 49 13.77 6.58 25.11
CA ARG A 49 13.86 6.09 23.72
C ARG A 49 15.01 5.10 23.55
N ALA A 50 16.16 5.35 24.18
CA ALA A 50 17.29 4.42 24.20
C ALA A 50 16.93 3.12 24.93
N ASP A 51 16.22 3.19 26.05
CA ASP A 51 15.73 2.02 26.80
C ASP A 51 14.67 1.24 26.00
N LEU A 52 13.77 1.91 25.29
CA LEU A 52 12.78 1.27 24.42
C LEU A 52 13.45 0.55 23.23
N ILE A 53 14.44 1.19 22.59
CA ILE A 53 15.23 0.59 21.51
C ILE A 53 16.07 -0.57 22.05
N ALA A 54 16.67 -0.42 23.23
CA ALA A 54 17.42 -1.49 23.89
C ALA A 54 16.51 -2.67 24.27
N ALA A 55 15.30 -2.41 24.76
CA ALA A 55 14.31 -3.44 25.06
C ALA A 55 13.82 -4.16 23.79
N HIS A 56 13.58 -3.42 22.69
CA HIS A 56 13.21 -4.00 21.40
C HIS A 56 14.35 -4.84 20.81
N THR A 57 15.58 -4.31 20.84
CA THR A 57 16.78 -5.02 20.36
C THR A 57 17.09 -6.24 21.23
N SER A 58 16.88 -6.13 22.54
CA SER A 58 17.00 -7.25 23.49
C SER A 58 15.92 -8.30 23.23
N ALA A 59 14.68 -7.92 22.96
CA ALA A 59 13.61 -8.84 22.57
C ALA A 59 13.95 -9.55 21.25
N MET A 60 14.48 -8.84 20.25
CA MET A 60 14.96 -9.43 19.00
C MET A 60 16.17 -10.34 19.21
N ALA A 61 17.10 -9.98 20.09
CA ALA A 61 18.27 -10.79 20.43
C ALA A 61 17.87 -12.05 21.21
N VAL A 62 16.87 -11.97 22.10
CA VAL A 62 16.27 -13.12 22.79
C VAL A 62 15.53 -14.00 21.80
N GLN A 63 14.76 -13.43 20.87
CA GLN A 63 14.09 -14.19 19.81
C GLN A 63 15.10 -14.92 18.91
N THR A 64 16.16 -14.22 18.50
CA THR A 64 17.26 -14.78 17.70
C THR A 64 18.05 -15.82 18.51
N GLY A 65 18.28 -15.58 19.80
CA GLY A 65 18.91 -16.50 20.74
C GLY A 65 18.10 -17.77 20.94
N LEU A 66 16.77 -17.65 21.08
CA LEU A 66 15.83 -18.76 21.18
C LEU A 66 15.83 -19.59 19.90
N GLN A 67 15.86 -18.94 18.73
CA GLN A 67 15.99 -19.59 17.43
C GLN A 67 17.32 -20.35 17.30
N ARG A 68 18.44 -19.74 17.69
CA ARG A 68 19.77 -20.40 17.72
C ARG A 68 19.83 -21.56 18.71
N HIS A 69 19.24 -21.41 19.90
CA HIS A 69 19.26 -22.46 20.92
C HIS A 69 18.38 -23.66 20.52
N ARG A 70 17.26 -23.43 19.82
CA ARG A 70 16.43 -24.47 19.20
C ARG A 70 17.15 -25.17 18.05
N LEU A 71 17.89 -24.44 17.22
CA LEU A 71 18.75 -25.02 16.18
C LEU A 71 19.90 -25.86 16.76
N ALA A 72 20.51 -25.43 17.87
CA ALA A 72 21.56 -26.20 18.54
C ALA A 72 21.04 -27.45 19.26
N ALA A 73 19.80 -27.43 19.75
CA ALA A 73 19.16 -28.59 20.38
C ALA A 73 18.79 -29.72 19.38
N LEU A 74 18.66 -29.39 18.09
CA LEU A 74 18.42 -30.37 17.01
C LEU A 74 19.67 -31.19 16.62
N GLY A 75 20.84 -30.87 17.18
CA GLY A 75 22.13 -31.50 16.84
C GLY A 75 22.75 -32.42 17.90
N ARG A 76 22.06 -32.74 19.00
CA ARG A 76 22.58 -33.65 20.05
C ARG A 76 21.66 -34.85 20.26
N PRO A 77 22.14 -36.10 20.09
CA PRO A 77 21.39 -37.27 20.56
C PRO A 77 21.43 -37.27 22.10
N ALA A 78 20.26 -37.30 22.73
CA ALA A 78 20.15 -37.49 24.18
C ALA A 78 20.44 -38.96 24.55
N PRO A 79 21.06 -39.23 25.71
CA PRO A 79 21.55 -40.55 26.08
C PRO A 79 20.41 -41.49 26.50
N THR A 80 20.52 -42.74 26.08
CA THR A 80 19.73 -43.88 26.54
C THR A 80 19.99 -44.17 28.02
N GLY A 81 18.94 -44.27 28.86
CA GLY A 81 19.11 -44.79 30.21
C GLY A 81 17.91 -44.72 31.16
N SER A 82 17.39 -45.91 31.48
CA SER A 82 16.72 -46.36 32.71
C SER A 82 15.22 -46.13 32.93
N THR A 83 14.54 -47.28 32.90
CA THR A 83 13.35 -47.70 33.64
C THR A 83 13.23 -47.16 35.07
N VAL A 84 12.01 -46.71 35.43
CA VAL A 84 11.48 -46.75 36.80
C VAL A 84 10.01 -47.19 36.75
N THR A 85 9.73 -48.28 37.47
CA THR A 85 8.41 -48.84 37.76
C THR A 85 7.85 -48.22 39.04
N THR A 86 6.55 -47.97 39.11
CA THR A 86 5.62 -47.97 40.28
C THR A 86 4.41 -47.10 39.90
N ALA A 87 3.17 -47.29 40.33
CA ALA A 87 2.39 -48.41 40.85
C ALA A 87 0.92 -47.95 40.72
N THR A 88 0.02 -48.90 40.54
CA THR A 88 -1.44 -48.74 40.40
C THR A 88 -2.14 -48.11 41.61
N ALA A 89 -3.17 -47.31 41.35
CA ALA A 89 -4.34 -47.19 42.23
C ALA A 89 -5.61 -47.05 41.38
N ALA A 90 -6.49 -48.05 41.50
CA ALA A 90 -7.78 -48.10 40.84
C ALA A 90 -8.83 -47.26 41.58
N GLY A 91 -9.65 -46.54 40.83
CA GLY A 91 -10.88 -45.91 41.30
C GLY A 91 -11.93 -46.00 40.21
N ALA A 92 -12.93 -46.85 40.40
CA ALA A 92 -14.06 -47.05 39.50
C ALA A 92 -15.06 -45.90 39.63
N GLY A 93 -15.58 -45.42 38.49
CA GLY A 93 -16.62 -44.39 38.46
C GLY A 93 -17.14 -44.13 37.04
N THR A 94 -18.15 -44.90 36.65
CA THR A 94 -19.29 -44.56 35.77
C THR A 94 -19.06 -43.76 34.48
N THR A 95 -19.32 -44.46 33.39
CA THR A 95 -19.44 -44.05 31.99
C THR A 95 -20.36 -42.86 31.74
N ALA A 96 -19.77 -41.76 31.27
CA ALA A 96 -20.33 -40.89 30.26
C ALA A 96 -19.29 -40.81 29.13
N THR A 97 -19.57 -41.39 27.96
CA THR A 97 -18.71 -41.29 26.78
C THR A 97 -18.80 -39.89 26.21
N THR A 98 -18.07 -38.95 26.81
CA THR A 98 -17.53 -37.78 26.11
C THR A 98 -16.32 -38.28 25.35
N HIS A 99 -16.38 -38.34 24.01
CA HIS A 99 -15.16 -38.45 23.22
C HIS A 99 -14.27 -37.27 23.61
N PRO A 100 -13.04 -37.47 24.11
CA PRO A 100 -12.15 -36.35 24.36
C PRO A 100 -11.86 -35.71 23.00
N GLU A 101 -12.25 -34.44 22.83
CA GLU A 101 -11.78 -33.60 21.73
C GLU A 101 -10.26 -33.75 21.65
N SER A 102 -9.81 -34.49 20.66
CA SER A 102 -8.40 -34.82 20.53
C SER A 102 -7.78 -33.69 19.73
N ALA A 103 -7.36 -32.66 20.45
CA ALA A 103 -6.61 -31.56 19.88
C ALA A 103 -5.12 -31.95 19.82
N TYR A 104 -4.50 -31.68 18.68
CA TYR A 104 -3.13 -32.04 18.37
C TYR A 104 -2.35 -30.81 17.95
N THR A 105 -1.08 -30.75 18.34
CA THR A 105 -0.11 -29.84 17.76
C THR A 105 0.59 -30.57 16.62
N VAL A 106 0.57 -29.99 15.43
CA VAL A 106 1.04 -30.64 14.20
C VAL A 106 2.22 -29.89 13.60
N THR A 107 3.30 -30.62 13.35
CA THR A 107 4.48 -30.16 12.60
C THR A 107 4.40 -30.67 11.16
N LEU A 108 4.68 -29.78 10.21
CA LEU A 108 4.56 -30.06 8.78
C LEU A 108 5.92 -30.05 8.10
N GLY A 109 6.21 -31.09 7.33
CA GLY A 109 7.23 -31.08 6.29
C GLY A 109 6.57 -31.03 4.92
N TYR A 110 7.21 -30.38 3.96
CA TYR A 110 6.74 -30.39 2.58
C TYR A 110 7.90 -30.63 1.62
N SER A 111 7.71 -31.55 0.68
CA SER A 111 8.55 -31.68 -0.50
C SER A 111 7.69 -31.92 -1.72
N LEU A 112 8.22 -31.56 -2.90
CA LEU A 112 7.49 -31.69 -4.15
C LEU A 112 7.15 -33.16 -4.48
N ASP A 113 8.07 -34.08 -4.18
CA ASP A 113 7.97 -35.49 -4.57
C ASP A 113 7.25 -36.34 -3.53
N ALA A 114 7.43 -36.04 -2.23
CA ALA A 114 6.81 -36.79 -1.14
C ALA A 114 5.52 -36.15 -0.63
N GLY A 115 5.12 -35.00 -1.16
CA GLY A 115 3.95 -34.26 -0.71
C GLY A 115 4.12 -33.67 0.70
N LEU A 116 3.02 -33.60 1.42
CA LEU A 116 2.97 -33.09 2.78
C LEU A 116 3.21 -34.22 3.78
N SER A 117 4.21 -34.09 4.64
CA SER A 117 4.41 -34.99 5.78
C SER A 117 3.86 -34.36 7.05
N VAL A 118 3.05 -35.15 7.77
CA VAL A 118 2.29 -34.70 8.94
C VAL A 118 2.78 -35.46 10.17
N ALA A 119 3.33 -34.73 11.15
CA ALA A 119 3.71 -35.29 12.43
C ALA A 119 2.90 -34.63 13.56
N ALA A 120 2.12 -35.42 14.29
CA ALA A 120 1.25 -34.94 15.34
C ALA A 120 1.74 -35.36 16.74
N GLY A 121 1.63 -34.43 17.69
CA GLY A 121 1.79 -34.71 19.11
C GLY A 121 0.58 -34.21 19.92
N PRO A 122 0.47 -34.60 21.20
CA PRO A 122 -0.54 -34.03 22.09
C PRO A 122 -0.44 -32.50 22.08
N ARG A 123 -1.59 -31.82 22.13
CA ARG A 123 -1.62 -30.36 22.21
C ARG A 123 -0.71 -29.89 23.34
N ARG A 124 0.24 -29.01 23.01
CA ARG A 124 1.12 -28.40 24.02
C ARG A 124 0.33 -27.33 24.78
N PRO A 125 0.21 -27.40 26.12
CA PRO A 125 -0.46 -26.37 26.93
C PRO A 125 0.17 -24.98 26.75
N ASP A 126 1.48 -24.94 26.49
CA ASP A 126 2.28 -23.73 26.32
C ASP A 126 2.43 -23.30 24.85
N ALA A 127 1.66 -23.89 23.92
CA ALA A 127 1.64 -23.41 22.54
C ALA A 127 1.03 -22.00 22.53
N VAL A 128 1.89 -20.99 22.33
CA VAL A 128 1.45 -19.60 22.18
C VAL A 128 0.53 -19.53 20.98
N ARG A 129 -0.76 -19.27 21.22
CA ARG A 129 -1.69 -18.94 20.15
C ARG A 129 -1.25 -17.62 19.54
N LEU A 130 -1.06 -17.63 18.23
CA LEU A 130 -0.79 -16.40 17.51
C LEU A 130 -2.04 -15.52 17.63
N PRO A 131 -1.92 -14.25 18.07
CA PRO A 131 -3.07 -13.37 18.12
C PRO A 131 -3.67 -13.24 16.72
N ALA A 132 -4.99 -13.36 16.64
CA ALA A 132 -5.71 -13.08 15.42
C ALA A 132 -5.64 -11.56 15.16
N PRO A 133 -5.37 -11.12 13.92
CA PRO A 133 -5.43 -9.71 13.58
C PRO A 133 -6.88 -9.21 13.57
N GLU A 134 -7.05 -7.89 13.66
CA GLU A 134 -8.32 -7.25 13.29
C GLU A 134 -8.67 -7.55 11.82
N PRO A 135 -9.98 -7.62 11.49
CA PRO A 135 -10.43 -7.73 10.11
C PRO A 135 -9.84 -6.61 9.24
N ALA A 136 -9.51 -6.94 7.98
CA ALA A 136 -9.00 -5.95 7.05
C ALA A 136 -10.07 -4.89 6.74
N SER A 137 -9.64 -3.62 6.76
CA SER A 137 -10.35 -2.51 6.11
C SER A 137 -10.18 -2.58 4.59
N THR A 138 -10.96 -1.81 3.83
CA THR A 138 -10.78 -1.65 2.38
C THR A 138 -9.39 -1.15 2.01
N MET A 139 -8.76 -0.35 2.88
CA MET A 139 -7.39 0.13 2.75
C MET A 139 -6.30 -0.92 3.05
N SER A 140 -6.59 -1.92 3.88
CA SER A 140 -5.62 -2.96 4.28
C SER A 140 -5.92 -4.34 3.69
N ALA A 141 -6.94 -4.41 2.82
CA ALA A 141 -7.27 -5.58 2.03
C ALA A 141 -6.13 -5.93 1.08
N PHE A 142 -5.89 -7.23 0.88
CA PHE A 142 -4.81 -7.68 0.01
C PHE A 142 -5.21 -7.51 -1.46
N LYS A 143 -4.42 -6.74 -2.21
CA LYS A 143 -4.58 -6.64 -3.66
C LYS A 143 -4.00 -7.89 -4.33
N ALA A 144 -4.87 -8.72 -4.90
CA ALA A 144 -4.44 -9.88 -5.68
C ALA A 144 -3.52 -9.45 -6.84
N LEU A 145 -2.45 -10.21 -7.05
CA LEU A 145 -1.37 -9.90 -7.98
C LEU A 145 -1.72 -10.25 -9.43
N ALA A 146 -2.68 -11.16 -9.60
CA ALA A 146 -3.34 -11.43 -10.86
C ALA A 146 -4.82 -11.65 -10.58
N ARG A 147 -5.65 -11.48 -11.62
CA ARG A 147 -7.09 -11.64 -11.53
C ARG A 147 -7.59 -12.61 -12.57
N THR A 148 -8.61 -13.33 -12.17
CA THR A 148 -9.35 -14.28 -13.01
C THR A 148 -10.82 -14.22 -12.61
N PRO A 149 -11.75 -14.41 -13.56
CA PRO A 149 -13.16 -14.63 -13.26
C PRO A 149 -13.41 -16.03 -12.67
N VAL A 150 -12.43 -16.94 -12.72
CA VAL A 150 -12.56 -18.30 -12.20
C VAL A 150 -12.52 -18.27 -10.66
N THR A 151 -13.67 -18.52 -10.05
CA THR A 151 -13.87 -18.59 -8.59
C THR A 151 -14.30 -19.96 -8.10
N ALA A 152 -14.52 -20.92 -8.99
CA ALA A 152 -14.87 -22.30 -8.69
C ALA A 152 -14.07 -23.24 -9.59
N LEU A 153 -13.73 -24.43 -9.08
CA LEU A 153 -12.89 -25.42 -9.75
C LEU A 153 -13.53 -26.80 -9.61
N ASP A 154 -13.66 -27.52 -10.71
CA ASP A 154 -14.06 -28.94 -10.71
C ASP A 154 -12.82 -29.86 -10.57
N GLU A 155 -13.04 -31.18 -10.58
CA GLU A 155 -11.97 -32.18 -10.50
C GLU A 155 -10.94 -32.04 -11.63
N SER A 156 -11.38 -31.67 -12.84
CA SER A 156 -10.49 -31.50 -14.00
C SER A 156 -9.57 -30.30 -13.80
N ALA A 157 -10.11 -29.17 -13.35
CA ALA A 157 -9.33 -27.98 -13.04
C ALA A 157 -8.33 -28.23 -11.89
N LEU A 158 -8.75 -28.95 -10.84
CA LEU A 158 -7.83 -29.36 -9.77
C LEU A 158 -6.71 -30.27 -10.29
N ALA A 159 -7.02 -31.19 -11.21
CA ALA A 159 -6.00 -32.03 -11.85
C ALA A 159 -5.01 -31.21 -12.68
N GLU A 160 -5.46 -30.21 -13.46
CA GLU A 160 -4.57 -29.30 -14.19
C GLU A 160 -3.64 -28.53 -13.22
N LEU A 161 -4.16 -28.01 -12.10
CA LEU A 161 -3.34 -27.37 -11.07
C LEU A 161 -2.35 -28.34 -10.41
N ALA A 162 -2.69 -29.62 -10.26
CA ALA A 162 -1.77 -30.66 -9.78
C ALA A 162 -0.65 -30.98 -10.78
N HIS A 163 -0.90 -30.81 -12.09
CA HIS A 163 0.13 -30.90 -13.13
C HIS A 163 0.94 -29.61 -13.32
N GLY A 164 0.58 -28.53 -12.62
CA GLY A 164 1.23 -27.21 -12.74
C GLY A 164 0.74 -26.40 -13.95
N ALA A 165 -0.35 -26.81 -14.60
CA ALA A 165 -0.94 -26.14 -15.75
C ALA A 165 -1.84 -24.96 -15.33
N ILE A 166 -1.27 -24.02 -14.57
CA ILE A 166 -2.02 -22.92 -13.91
C ILE A 166 -2.75 -22.03 -14.92
N ALA A 167 -2.09 -21.67 -16.02
CA ALA A 167 -2.67 -20.80 -17.05
C ALA A 167 -3.87 -21.45 -17.77
N ASN A 168 -3.91 -22.78 -17.90
CA ASN A 168 -5.06 -23.50 -18.48
C ASN A 168 -6.32 -23.31 -17.63
N VAL A 169 -6.15 -23.10 -16.33
CA VAL A 169 -7.24 -22.97 -15.36
C VAL A 169 -7.60 -21.50 -15.13
N LEU A 170 -6.61 -20.65 -14.88
CA LEU A 170 -6.84 -19.28 -14.40
C LEU A 170 -6.69 -18.21 -15.50
N GLY A 171 -6.20 -18.58 -16.67
CA GLY A 171 -6.02 -17.71 -17.83
C GLY A 171 -4.58 -17.17 -17.98
N THR A 172 -4.37 -16.43 -19.06
CA THR A 172 -3.04 -15.99 -19.53
C THR A 172 -2.32 -15.03 -18.57
N ALA A 173 -3.04 -14.31 -17.71
CA ALA A 173 -2.43 -13.45 -16.68
C ALA A 173 -1.56 -14.23 -15.67
N TYR A 174 -1.75 -15.55 -15.58
CA TYR A 174 -0.97 -16.46 -14.74
C TYR A 174 0.13 -17.19 -15.51
N ASP A 175 0.23 -16.98 -16.82
CA ASP A 175 1.28 -17.59 -17.63
C ASP A 175 2.62 -16.89 -17.41
N GLN A 176 3.54 -17.62 -16.78
CA GLN A 176 4.91 -17.18 -16.56
C GLN A 176 5.91 -17.94 -17.45
N GLU A 177 5.45 -18.64 -18.50
CA GLU A 177 6.29 -19.43 -19.43
C GLU A 177 7.17 -20.47 -18.72
N GLY A 178 6.60 -21.21 -17.77
CA GLY A 178 7.28 -22.32 -17.08
C GLY A 178 8.35 -21.92 -16.04
N VAL A 179 8.38 -20.65 -15.62
CA VAL A 179 9.35 -20.12 -14.64
C VAL A 179 9.25 -20.78 -13.26
N ASN A 180 8.07 -21.27 -12.89
CA ASN A 180 7.79 -21.81 -11.56
C ASN A 180 7.24 -23.24 -11.65
N PRO A 181 8.03 -24.21 -12.13
CA PRO A 181 7.56 -25.58 -12.36
C PRO A 181 7.21 -26.35 -11.08
N ALA A 182 7.70 -25.88 -9.92
CA ALA A 182 7.40 -26.45 -8.61
C ALA A 182 6.08 -25.97 -8.00
N ILE A 183 5.39 -24.99 -8.62
CA ILE A 183 4.08 -24.53 -8.16
C ILE A 183 3.01 -25.42 -8.77
N ARG A 184 2.53 -26.36 -7.95
CA ARG A 184 1.44 -27.28 -8.25
C ARG A 184 0.79 -27.76 -6.95
N LEU A 185 -0.44 -28.27 -7.04
CA LEU A 185 -1.10 -28.87 -5.87
C LEU A 185 -0.32 -30.10 -5.39
N ALA A 186 -0.23 -30.24 -4.07
CA ALA A 186 0.46 -31.37 -3.45
C ALA A 186 -0.27 -32.69 -3.75
N ALA A 187 0.51 -33.74 -4.04
CA ALA A 187 0.02 -35.11 -3.96
C ALA A 187 -0.22 -35.46 -2.48
N CYS A 188 -1.38 -36.03 -2.19
CA CYS A 188 -1.84 -36.30 -0.83
C CYS A 188 -2.31 -37.75 -0.72
N GLU A 189 -1.88 -38.45 0.33
CA GLU A 189 -2.15 -39.88 0.54
C GLU A 189 -3.45 -40.09 1.31
N ASN A 190 -3.77 -39.19 2.25
CA ASN A 190 -4.82 -39.37 3.24
C ASN A 190 -6.09 -38.59 2.90
N GLY A 191 -5.98 -37.42 2.27
CA GLY A 191 -7.12 -36.60 1.90
C GLY A 191 -6.91 -35.79 0.63
N ALA A 192 -7.96 -35.59 -0.16
CA ALA A 192 -7.89 -34.78 -1.37
C ALA A 192 -9.12 -33.89 -1.55
N LEU A 193 -8.92 -32.69 -2.08
CA LEU A 193 -10.00 -31.89 -2.63
C LEU A 193 -10.63 -32.59 -3.85
N THR A 194 -11.95 -32.46 -3.97
CA THR A 194 -12.74 -32.96 -5.10
C THR A 194 -13.43 -31.83 -5.87
N GLY A 195 -13.45 -30.63 -5.31
CA GLY A 195 -13.97 -29.45 -5.98
C GLY A 195 -13.83 -28.21 -5.11
N VAL A 196 -13.77 -27.04 -5.73
CA VAL A 196 -13.85 -25.73 -5.08
C VAL A 196 -15.12 -25.06 -5.56
N SER A 197 -16.07 -24.85 -4.65
CA SER A 197 -17.38 -24.26 -4.95
C SER A 197 -17.35 -22.72 -5.00
N GLY A 198 -16.36 -22.09 -4.37
CA GLY A 198 -16.25 -20.64 -4.32
C GLY A 198 -14.94 -20.14 -3.70
N ILE A 199 -14.42 -19.05 -4.25
CA ILE A 199 -13.27 -18.29 -3.77
C ILE A 199 -13.69 -16.82 -3.72
N GLU A 200 -13.65 -16.22 -2.54
CA GLU A 200 -13.96 -14.81 -2.29
C GLU A 200 -12.71 -14.12 -1.77
N ARG A 201 -12.21 -13.07 -2.47
CA ARG A 201 -10.94 -12.40 -2.12
C ARG A 201 -11.00 -11.59 -0.82
N HIS A 202 -12.18 -11.02 -0.53
CA HIS A 202 -12.43 -10.19 0.65
C HIS A 202 -13.46 -10.84 1.60
N GLY A 203 -13.68 -12.15 1.45
CA GLY A 203 -14.61 -12.91 2.28
C GLY A 203 -14.02 -13.36 3.62
N GLY A 204 -14.85 -14.06 4.39
CA GLY A 204 -14.49 -14.61 5.70
C GLY A 204 -14.47 -13.56 6.82
N PRO A 205 -14.33 -13.99 8.08
CA PRO A 205 -14.45 -13.11 9.25
C PRO A 205 -13.29 -12.09 9.38
N TRP A 206 -12.19 -12.29 8.66
CA TRP A 206 -11.04 -11.37 8.64
C TRP A 206 -11.03 -10.44 7.41
N ASN A 207 -12.02 -10.51 6.50
CA ASN A 207 -12.04 -9.75 5.23
C ASN A 207 -10.77 -9.90 4.36
N ARG A 208 -10.12 -11.07 4.42
CA ARG A 208 -8.84 -11.34 3.71
C ARG A 208 -8.92 -12.51 2.74
N GLY A 209 -10.07 -13.19 2.70
CA GLY A 209 -10.28 -14.30 1.80
C GLY A 209 -11.06 -15.44 2.43
N GLN A 210 -11.94 -16.07 1.65
CA GLN A 210 -12.58 -17.33 1.99
C GLN A 210 -12.59 -18.28 0.79
N LEU A 211 -12.43 -19.57 1.04
CA LEU A 211 -12.54 -20.64 0.06
C LEU A 211 -13.46 -21.73 0.59
N ARG A 212 -14.42 -22.17 -0.22
CA ARG A 212 -15.33 -23.29 0.08
C ARG A 212 -15.10 -24.44 -0.88
N ALA A 213 -14.89 -25.64 -0.38
CA ALA A 213 -14.49 -26.81 -1.17
C ALA A 213 -15.14 -28.11 -0.69
N SER A 214 -15.18 -29.12 -1.55
CA SER A 214 -15.53 -30.50 -1.20
C SER A 214 -14.27 -31.35 -1.10
N TYR A 215 -14.27 -32.35 -0.22
CA TYR A 215 -13.11 -33.22 -0.01
C TYR A 215 -13.51 -34.69 0.19
N GLN A 216 -12.53 -35.58 0.01
CA GLN A 216 -12.61 -37.00 0.37
C GLN A 216 -11.43 -37.41 1.24
N VAL A 217 -11.67 -38.37 2.12
CA VAL A 217 -10.66 -39.01 2.99
C VAL A 217 -10.43 -40.44 2.51
N ARG A 218 -9.15 -40.83 2.43
CA ARG A 218 -8.64 -42.12 1.97
C ARG A 218 -7.83 -42.84 3.04
N GLY A 219 -7.30 -42.12 4.03
CA GLY A 219 -6.39 -42.64 5.04
C GLY A 219 -6.66 -42.07 6.43
N ASP A 220 -5.59 -41.70 7.13
CA ASP A 220 -5.68 -41.17 8.49
C ASP A 220 -6.44 -39.84 8.53
N GLY A 221 -7.42 -39.72 9.44
CA GLY A 221 -8.28 -38.54 9.51
C GLY A 221 -7.54 -37.25 9.89
N LEU A 222 -6.51 -37.34 10.75
CA LEU A 222 -5.72 -36.19 11.16
C LEU A 222 -4.88 -35.69 9.99
N ALA A 223 -4.13 -36.58 9.36
CA ALA A 223 -3.33 -36.26 8.19
C ALA A 223 -4.20 -35.75 7.04
N ALA A 224 -5.36 -36.38 6.81
CA ALA A 224 -6.30 -35.95 5.78
C ALA A 224 -6.82 -34.53 6.01
N ALA A 225 -7.17 -34.16 7.25
CA ALA A 225 -7.62 -32.80 7.59
C ALA A 225 -6.58 -31.75 7.22
N VAL A 226 -5.30 -32.03 7.50
CA VAL A 226 -4.20 -31.12 7.19
C VAL A 226 -3.95 -31.06 5.69
N GLU A 227 -3.90 -32.21 5.00
CA GLU A 227 -3.65 -32.30 3.57
C GLU A 227 -4.70 -31.55 2.74
N VAL A 228 -6.00 -31.70 3.05
CA VAL A 228 -7.06 -31.00 2.30
C VAL A 228 -7.04 -29.48 2.54
N VAL A 229 -6.71 -29.04 3.77
CA VAL A 229 -6.56 -27.62 4.08
C VAL A 229 -5.31 -27.04 3.43
N TRP A 230 -4.22 -27.81 3.36
CA TRP A 230 -3.02 -27.44 2.62
C TRP A 230 -3.29 -27.25 1.12
N GLN A 231 -3.99 -28.19 0.49
CA GLN A 231 -4.39 -28.07 -0.92
C GLN A 231 -5.29 -26.84 -1.15
N ALA A 232 -6.25 -26.58 -0.25
CA ALA A 232 -7.10 -25.39 -0.33
C ALA A 232 -6.30 -24.09 -0.18
N ALA A 233 -5.33 -24.05 0.73
CA ALA A 233 -4.40 -22.94 0.89
C ALA A 233 -3.54 -22.73 -0.37
N GLN A 234 -3.08 -23.82 -1.01
CA GLN A 234 -2.37 -23.76 -2.29
C GLN A 234 -3.24 -23.17 -3.39
N VAL A 235 -4.50 -23.61 -3.53
CA VAL A 235 -5.45 -23.05 -4.51
C VAL A 235 -5.61 -21.53 -4.29
N PHE A 236 -5.84 -21.10 -3.05
CA PHE A 236 -6.00 -19.67 -2.74
C PHE A 236 -4.71 -18.87 -3.05
N ALA A 237 -3.53 -19.39 -2.69
CA ALA A 237 -2.24 -18.77 -2.97
C ALA A 237 -1.97 -18.64 -4.48
N ILE A 238 -2.30 -19.67 -5.26
CA ILE A 238 -2.18 -19.67 -6.72
C ILE A 238 -3.13 -18.63 -7.31
N GLN A 239 -4.41 -18.66 -6.92
CA GLN A 239 -5.43 -17.76 -7.46
C GLN A 239 -5.13 -16.28 -7.13
N THR A 240 -4.61 -16.00 -5.94
CA THR A 240 -4.21 -14.64 -5.54
C THR A 240 -2.91 -14.19 -6.22
N GLY A 241 -2.16 -15.12 -6.83
CA GLY A 241 -0.95 -14.83 -7.59
C GLY A 241 0.32 -14.72 -6.74
N LEU A 242 0.35 -15.20 -5.49
CA LEU A 242 1.52 -15.11 -4.59
C LEU A 242 2.81 -15.68 -5.19
N HIS A 243 2.67 -16.65 -6.10
CA HIS A 243 3.77 -17.30 -6.80
C HIS A 243 4.35 -16.49 -7.97
N LEU A 244 3.66 -15.44 -8.43
CA LEU A 244 4.04 -14.70 -9.63
C LEU A 244 5.21 -13.75 -9.41
N CYS A 245 5.55 -13.42 -8.15
CA CYS A 245 6.57 -12.42 -7.85
C CYS A 245 7.99 -12.99 -7.66
N LEU A 246 8.18 -14.31 -7.76
CA LEU A 246 9.46 -14.98 -7.57
C LEU A 246 9.73 -15.97 -8.73
N ALA A 247 10.99 -16.09 -9.13
CA ALA A 247 11.46 -17.12 -10.04
C ALA A 247 11.89 -18.37 -9.27
N GLY A 248 11.64 -19.57 -9.83
CA GLY A 248 11.88 -20.82 -9.12
C GLY A 248 11.06 -20.92 -7.83
N ALA A 249 9.86 -20.35 -7.84
CA ALA A 249 8.97 -20.37 -6.69
C ALA A 249 8.51 -21.80 -6.37
N ARG A 250 8.41 -22.10 -5.09
CA ARG A 250 7.85 -23.33 -4.53
C ARG A 250 7.05 -23.02 -3.28
N PHE A 251 6.14 -23.91 -2.92
CA PHE A 251 5.53 -23.90 -1.60
C PHE A 251 6.52 -24.42 -0.55
N GLU A 252 6.40 -23.91 0.66
CA GLU A 252 7.20 -24.28 1.81
C GLU A 252 6.34 -24.19 3.07
N THR A 253 6.52 -25.12 3.99
CA THR A 253 5.92 -25.03 5.32
C THR A 253 6.72 -24.06 6.19
N VAL A 254 6.04 -23.40 7.13
CA VAL A 254 6.72 -22.66 8.18
C VAL A 254 6.93 -23.62 9.36
N PRO A 255 8.08 -23.56 10.08
CA PRO A 255 8.38 -24.47 11.20
C PRO A 255 7.40 -24.36 12.39
N ASP A 256 6.51 -23.37 12.39
CA ASP A 256 5.52 -23.18 13.44
C ASP A 256 4.41 -24.22 13.32
N ALA A 257 3.97 -24.75 14.46
CA ALA A 257 3.00 -25.82 14.50
C ALA A 257 1.57 -25.28 14.31
N CYS A 258 0.78 -25.95 13.48
CA CYS A 258 -0.66 -25.71 13.40
C CYS A 258 -1.40 -26.56 14.45
N GLU A 259 -2.60 -26.14 14.85
CA GLU A 259 -3.47 -26.93 15.72
C GLU A 259 -4.51 -27.67 14.88
N VAL A 260 -4.69 -28.97 15.14
CA VAL A 260 -5.76 -29.78 14.53
C VAL A 260 -6.63 -30.36 15.63
N GLU A 261 -7.93 -30.15 15.53
CA GLU A 261 -8.94 -30.70 16.44
C GLU A 261 -9.78 -31.69 15.64
N LEU A 262 -9.67 -32.97 15.97
CA LEU A 262 -10.56 -34.01 15.43
C LEU A 262 -11.76 -34.17 16.36
N VAL A 263 -12.94 -33.82 15.85
CA VAL A 263 -14.21 -33.91 16.58
C VAL A 263 -14.88 -35.25 16.31
N GLN A 264 -14.84 -35.72 15.06
CA GLN A 264 -15.44 -36.98 14.62
C GLN A 264 -14.59 -37.65 13.53
N THR A 265 -14.87 -38.92 13.24
CA THR A 265 -14.27 -39.62 12.11
C THR A 265 -14.62 -38.92 10.80
N MET A 266 -13.61 -38.62 10.00
CA MET A 266 -13.77 -37.96 8.71
C MET A 266 -13.98 -38.96 7.58
N THR A 267 -14.83 -38.59 6.62
CA THR A 267 -15.10 -39.32 5.36
C THR A 267 -15.07 -38.30 4.20
N ALA A 268 -16.02 -38.31 3.27
CA ALA A 268 -16.27 -37.16 2.40
C ALA A 268 -17.00 -36.03 3.14
N GLY A 269 -16.83 -34.80 2.68
CA GLY A 269 -17.46 -33.62 3.28
C GLY A 269 -17.13 -32.30 2.58
N GLU A 270 -17.43 -31.20 3.28
CA GLU A 270 -17.20 -29.83 2.84
C GLU A 270 -16.21 -29.11 3.77
N LEU A 271 -15.37 -28.26 3.20
CA LEU A 271 -14.37 -27.45 3.87
C LEU A 271 -14.72 -25.97 3.65
N THR A 272 -14.68 -25.18 4.72
CA THR A 272 -14.57 -23.73 4.64
C THR A 272 -13.21 -23.31 5.19
N LEU A 273 -12.41 -22.64 4.36
CA LEU A 273 -11.11 -22.08 4.69
C LEU A 273 -11.22 -20.56 4.70
N ASP A 274 -10.80 -19.95 5.80
CA ASP A 274 -10.74 -18.51 5.98
C ASP A 274 -9.27 -18.06 6.07
N VAL A 275 -8.92 -17.03 5.30
CA VAL A 275 -7.59 -16.42 5.33
C VAL A 275 -7.51 -15.48 6.52
N VAL A 276 -6.65 -15.80 7.47
CA VAL A 276 -6.41 -15.01 8.68
C VAL A 276 -5.44 -13.88 8.38
N GLN A 277 -4.37 -14.17 7.65
CA GLN A 277 -3.35 -13.21 7.22
C GLN A 277 -2.79 -13.61 5.86
N ILE A 278 -2.39 -12.62 5.09
CA ILE A 278 -1.74 -12.79 3.78
C ILE A 278 -0.81 -11.61 3.56
N ASP A 279 0.41 -11.89 3.09
CA ASP A 279 1.38 -10.84 2.86
C ASP A 279 2.50 -11.24 1.88
N LEU A 280 3.27 -10.26 1.40
CA LEU A 280 4.48 -10.44 0.58
C LEU A 280 5.79 -10.35 1.37
N LEU A 281 5.75 -9.97 2.65
CA LEU A 281 6.95 -9.78 3.48
C LEU A 281 7.07 -10.81 4.61
N PRO A 282 8.30 -11.29 4.90
CA PRO A 282 9.56 -11.07 4.17
C PRO A 282 9.66 -11.88 2.87
N ARG A 283 8.70 -12.77 2.65
CA ARG A 283 8.42 -13.54 1.42
C ARG A 283 6.91 -13.67 1.29
N PRO A 284 6.34 -14.05 0.14
CA PRO A 284 4.91 -14.27 0.05
C PRO A 284 4.43 -15.41 0.95
N TRP A 285 3.37 -15.20 1.72
CA TRP A 285 2.79 -16.21 2.61
C TRP A 285 1.31 -15.93 2.88
N LEU A 286 0.61 -16.95 3.38
CA LEU A 286 -0.72 -16.82 3.96
C LEU A 286 -0.89 -17.78 5.15
N ARG A 287 -1.69 -17.36 6.13
CA ARG A 287 -2.10 -18.14 7.29
C ARG A 287 -3.62 -18.31 7.28
N VAL A 288 -4.09 -19.52 7.51
CA VAL A 288 -5.50 -19.88 7.37
C VAL A 288 -6.03 -20.62 8.58
N ASN A 289 -7.34 -20.49 8.77
CA ASN A 289 -8.14 -21.34 9.64
C ASN A 289 -9.18 -22.07 8.79
N ALA A 290 -9.55 -23.27 9.19
CA ALA A 290 -10.46 -24.10 8.42
C ALA A 290 -11.41 -24.92 9.32
N GLU A 291 -12.66 -25.02 8.90
CA GLU A 291 -13.65 -25.96 9.43
C GLU A 291 -14.03 -26.99 8.36
N LEU A 292 -13.96 -28.26 8.73
CA LEU A 292 -14.36 -29.38 7.89
C LEU A 292 -15.67 -29.95 8.43
N ARG A 293 -16.65 -30.14 7.55
CA ARG A 293 -18.03 -30.51 7.89
C ARG A 293 -18.51 -31.71 7.08
N ARG A 294 -19.37 -32.52 7.69
CA ARG A 294 -20.17 -33.55 7.02
C ARG A 294 -21.64 -33.35 7.40
N ASP A 295 -22.51 -33.23 6.39
CA ASP A 295 -23.94 -33.01 6.59
C ASP A 295 -24.22 -31.84 7.56
N GLY A 296 -23.47 -30.74 7.39
CA GLY A 296 -23.54 -29.54 8.24
C GLY A 296 -22.86 -29.63 9.61
N THR A 297 -22.42 -30.81 10.03
CA THR A 297 -21.77 -31.04 11.34
C THR A 297 -20.25 -30.94 11.24
N VAL A 298 -19.60 -30.21 12.15
CA VAL A 298 -18.13 -30.08 12.17
C VAL A 298 -17.49 -31.40 12.59
N VAL A 299 -16.58 -31.91 11.75
CA VAL A 299 -15.82 -33.16 11.99
C VAL A 299 -14.35 -32.89 12.32
N ALA A 300 -13.79 -31.78 11.83
CA ALA A 300 -12.43 -31.35 12.18
C ALA A 300 -12.27 -29.83 12.07
N ARG A 301 -11.28 -29.29 12.80
CA ARG A 301 -10.82 -27.89 12.68
C ARG A 301 -9.31 -27.85 12.53
N VAL A 302 -8.83 -27.00 11.63
CA VAL A 302 -7.40 -26.71 11.48
C VAL A 302 -7.18 -25.23 11.74
N ARG A 303 -6.22 -24.88 12.59
CA ARG A 303 -5.92 -23.50 12.98
C ARG A 303 -4.46 -23.15 12.75
N ASP A 304 -4.24 -21.93 12.28
CA ASP A 304 -2.92 -21.34 12.05
C ASP A 304 -2.03 -22.12 11.07
N LEU A 305 -2.63 -22.85 10.12
CA LEU A 305 -1.87 -23.46 9.03
C LEU A 305 -1.28 -22.34 8.17
N THR A 306 0.04 -22.34 8.03
CA THR A 306 0.78 -21.29 7.31
C THR A 306 1.48 -21.89 6.11
N LEU A 307 1.19 -21.32 4.93
CA LEU A 307 1.82 -21.66 3.67
C LEU A 307 2.69 -20.48 3.22
N ARG A 308 3.96 -20.76 2.93
CA ARG A 308 4.90 -19.78 2.37
C ARG A 308 5.23 -20.12 0.92
N VAL A 309 5.41 -19.10 0.11
CA VAL A 309 6.06 -19.22 -1.20
C VAL A 309 7.49 -18.74 -1.07
N ARG A 310 8.42 -19.53 -1.58
CA ARG A 310 9.84 -19.19 -1.54
C ARG A 310 10.52 -19.60 -2.83
N GLU A 311 11.54 -18.84 -3.19
CA GLU A 311 12.49 -19.16 -4.22
C GLU A 311 13.31 -20.42 -3.90
N GLU A 312 13.93 -21.02 -4.92
CA GLU A 312 14.98 -22.04 -4.74
C GLU A 312 16.12 -21.54 -3.84
N PRO A 313 16.79 -22.40 -3.06
CA PRO A 313 17.81 -21.95 -2.12
C PRO A 313 18.98 -21.33 -2.88
N GLY A 314 19.44 -20.15 -2.45
CA GLY A 314 20.55 -19.43 -3.08
C GLY A 314 20.16 -18.55 -4.27
N THR A 315 18.89 -18.48 -4.63
CA THR A 315 18.33 -17.66 -5.72
C THR A 315 18.22 -16.19 -5.27
N PRO A 316 19.01 -15.23 -5.82
CA PRO A 316 18.87 -13.79 -5.48
C PRO A 316 17.49 -13.19 -5.81
N VAL A 317 16.89 -12.48 -4.87
CA VAL A 317 15.53 -11.92 -5.02
C VAL A 317 15.48 -10.40 -5.14
N GLY A 318 16.63 -9.77 -5.40
CA GLY A 318 16.72 -8.33 -5.53
C GLY A 318 17.90 -7.92 -6.43
N PRO A 319 18.01 -6.64 -6.79
CA PRO A 319 19.09 -6.12 -7.62
C PRO A 319 20.47 -6.33 -7.02
N GLU A 320 21.48 -6.43 -7.88
CA GLU A 320 22.88 -6.32 -7.51
C GLU A 320 23.31 -4.85 -7.36
N ALA A 321 24.56 -4.62 -6.97
CA ALA A 321 25.13 -3.29 -6.89
C ALA A 321 24.98 -2.54 -8.23
N GLY A 322 24.73 -1.24 -8.17
CA GLY A 322 24.36 -0.41 -9.31
C GLY A 322 22.89 -0.55 -9.71
N GLY A 323 22.06 -1.30 -8.99
CA GLY A 323 20.71 -1.63 -9.42
C GLY A 323 20.66 -2.59 -10.61
N VAL A 324 21.75 -3.32 -10.86
CA VAL A 324 21.85 -4.28 -11.96
C VAL A 324 20.89 -5.43 -11.69
N ILE A 325 20.15 -5.82 -12.72
CA ILE A 325 19.18 -6.91 -12.66
C ILE A 325 19.87 -8.14 -13.28
N PRO A 326 20.43 -9.04 -12.47
CA PRO A 326 21.31 -10.10 -12.99
C PRO A 326 20.54 -11.17 -13.77
N ARG A 327 19.21 -11.23 -13.58
CA ARG A 327 18.33 -12.24 -14.15
C ARG A 327 16.88 -11.84 -14.01
N PHE A 328 16.02 -12.65 -14.62
CA PHE A 328 14.59 -12.51 -14.47
C PHE A 328 14.11 -12.94 -13.07
N PHE A 329 13.36 -12.07 -12.37
CA PHE A 329 12.81 -12.35 -11.03
C PHE A 329 11.47 -13.07 -11.04
N GLY A 330 10.97 -13.45 -12.22
CA GLY A 330 9.85 -14.38 -12.36
C GLY A 330 8.49 -13.75 -12.60
N ARG A 331 8.42 -12.42 -12.68
CA ARG A 331 7.17 -11.68 -12.89
C ARG A 331 7.01 -11.16 -14.32
N ARG A 332 5.97 -11.63 -15.02
CA ARG A 332 5.44 -11.06 -16.26
C ARG A 332 4.16 -10.29 -16.00
N ASN A 333 3.95 -9.21 -16.75
CA ASN A 333 2.69 -8.46 -16.75
C ASN A 333 1.60 -9.18 -17.57
N GLY A 334 0.40 -8.61 -17.62
CA GLY A 334 -0.74 -9.14 -18.40
C GLY A 334 -0.50 -9.19 -19.91
N PHE A 335 0.51 -8.49 -20.41
CA PHE A 335 0.92 -8.48 -21.83
C PHE A 335 2.06 -9.48 -22.13
N GLY A 336 2.48 -10.28 -21.15
CA GLY A 336 3.56 -11.26 -21.29
C GLY A 336 4.98 -10.68 -21.20
N GLN A 337 5.13 -9.38 -20.96
CA GLN A 337 6.42 -8.71 -20.84
C GLN A 337 7.02 -8.94 -19.45
N ARG A 338 8.35 -9.07 -19.38
CA ARG A 338 9.08 -9.26 -18.12
C ARG A 338 9.17 -7.95 -17.36
N ALA A 339 8.76 -7.95 -16.10
CA ALA A 339 9.01 -6.82 -15.22
C ALA A 339 10.49 -6.80 -14.78
N LEU A 340 11.05 -5.60 -14.70
CA LEU A 340 12.36 -5.35 -14.10
C LEU A 340 12.30 -5.56 -12.57
N LEU A 341 11.27 -5.00 -11.93
CA LEU A 341 10.97 -5.20 -10.51
C LEU A 341 9.44 -5.37 -10.35
N GLY A 342 9.03 -6.46 -9.70
CA GLY A 342 7.62 -6.76 -9.45
C GLY A 342 7.08 -6.27 -8.10
N GLU A 343 5.85 -6.68 -7.79
CA GLU A 343 5.07 -6.26 -6.61
C GLU A 343 5.76 -6.62 -5.28
N PHE A 344 6.52 -7.72 -5.27
CA PHE A 344 7.37 -8.10 -4.13
C PHE A 344 8.40 -7.01 -3.81
N HIS A 345 9.05 -6.45 -4.83
CA HIS A 345 10.05 -5.39 -4.68
C HIS A 345 9.40 -4.06 -4.26
N MET A 346 8.24 -3.73 -4.84
CA MET A 346 7.48 -2.52 -4.44
C MET A 346 7.00 -2.62 -2.99
N THR A 347 6.60 -3.80 -2.53
CA THR A 347 6.21 -3.99 -1.13
C THR A 347 7.43 -3.90 -0.19
N HIS A 348 8.59 -4.40 -0.64
CA HIS A 348 9.86 -4.21 0.06
C HIS A 348 10.29 -2.73 0.12
N SER A 349 10.10 -1.96 -0.97
CA SER A 349 10.41 -0.53 -0.96
C SER A 349 9.49 0.27 -0.05
N ALA A 350 8.22 -0.16 0.09
CA ALA A 350 7.25 0.53 0.92
C ALA A 350 7.45 0.29 2.42
N ARG A 351 7.70 -0.96 2.85
CA ARG A 351 7.76 -1.30 4.30
C ARG A 351 8.71 -2.44 4.67
N GLY A 352 9.49 -2.96 3.71
CA GLY A 352 10.41 -4.08 3.92
C GLY A 352 11.88 -3.67 3.86
N ASP A 353 12.72 -4.60 3.40
CA ASP A 353 14.14 -4.37 3.17
C ASP A 353 14.39 -3.66 1.82
N LEU A 354 14.93 -2.44 1.87
CA LEU A 354 15.27 -1.66 0.67
C LEU A 354 16.40 -2.30 -0.15
N ALA A 355 17.26 -3.11 0.47
CA ALA A 355 18.29 -3.82 -0.26
C ALA A 355 17.70 -4.84 -1.25
N ILE A 356 16.62 -5.52 -0.84
CA ILE A 356 15.85 -6.40 -1.72
C ILE A 356 15.14 -5.61 -2.82
N ALA A 357 14.60 -4.43 -2.49
CA ALA A 357 13.86 -3.63 -3.46
C ALA A 357 14.74 -2.98 -4.53
N LEU A 358 15.89 -2.43 -4.14
CA LEU A 358 16.65 -1.46 -4.95
C LEU A 358 18.14 -1.80 -5.14
N GLY A 359 18.70 -2.70 -4.31
CA GLY A 359 20.10 -3.09 -4.36
C GLY A 359 20.85 -2.89 -3.03
N PRO A 360 21.99 -3.57 -2.84
CA PRO A 360 22.71 -3.65 -1.57
C PRO A 360 23.14 -2.30 -0.97
N GLU A 361 23.31 -1.25 -1.78
CA GLU A 361 23.68 0.09 -1.33
C GLU A 361 22.66 0.69 -0.37
N PHE A 362 21.39 0.27 -0.49
CA PHE A 362 20.28 0.72 0.34
C PHE A 362 20.14 -0.06 1.65
N ALA A 363 20.93 -1.12 1.88
CA ALA A 363 20.92 -1.88 3.14
C ALA A 363 21.23 -1.00 4.37
N ARG A 364 21.99 0.09 4.15
CA ARG A 364 22.34 1.09 5.18
C ARG A 364 21.14 1.82 5.78
N TYR A 365 19.99 1.78 5.13
CA TYR A 365 18.76 2.39 5.61
C TYR A 365 17.94 1.45 6.52
N ALA A 366 18.42 0.21 6.73
CA ALA A 366 17.80 -0.71 7.68
C ALA A 366 17.78 -0.09 9.09
N GLY A 367 16.58 0.01 9.68
CA GLY A 367 16.38 0.58 11.02
C GLY A 367 16.51 2.10 11.12
N ARG A 368 16.68 2.81 10.00
CA ARG A 368 16.74 4.27 9.91
C ARG A 368 15.52 4.83 9.19
N ARG A 369 15.26 6.13 9.37
CA ARG A 369 14.30 6.82 8.51
C ARG A 369 14.88 6.90 7.11
N ALA A 370 14.08 6.58 6.12
CA ALA A 370 14.46 6.64 4.72
C ALA A 370 13.24 6.92 3.86
N THR A 371 13.47 7.37 2.63
CA THR A 371 12.41 7.45 1.62
C THR A 371 11.81 6.07 1.39
N ARG A 372 10.49 5.99 1.50
CA ARG A 372 9.69 4.77 1.29
C ARG A 372 8.58 5.06 0.32
N MET A 373 8.10 4.03 -0.37
CA MET A 373 6.84 4.15 -1.11
C MET A 373 5.64 4.06 -0.14
N PRO A 374 4.49 4.62 -0.52
CA PRO A 374 3.24 4.29 0.12
C PRO A 374 2.90 2.81 0.02
N ASN A 375 2.14 2.33 1.00
CA ASN A 375 1.87 0.92 1.22
C ASN A 375 0.36 0.62 1.24
N HIS A 376 0.02 -0.68 1.20
CA HIS A 376 -1.37 -1.15 1.20
C HIS A 376 -2.23 -0.42 0.14
N GLY A 377 -3.41 0.10 0.49
CA GLY A 377 -4.31 0.78 -0.44
C GLY A 377 -3.77 2.07 -1.06
N LEU A 378 -2.65 2.61 -0.56
CA LEU A 378 -1.93 3.73 -1.17
C LEU A 378 -0.74 3.28 -2.05
N GLN A 379 -0.39 1.99 -2.11
CA GLN A 379 0.65 1.51 -3.02
C GLN A 379 0.08 1.46 -4.45
N LEU A 380 0.33 2.54 -5.21
CA LEU A 380 -0.29 2.78 -6.52
C LEU A 380 0.71 2.67 -7.67
N CYS A 381 1.78 1.88 -7.47
CA CYS A 381 2.70 1.42 -8.48
C CYS A 381 3.07 -0.04 -8.17
N ASP A 382 2.75 -0.95 -9.10
CA ASP A 382 2.89 -2.39 -8.89
C ASP A 382 4.23 -2.91 -9.43
N ARG A 383 4.70 -2.35 -10.55
CA ARG A 383 5.83 -2.88 -11.30
C ARG A 383 6.68 -1.78 -11.91
N VAL A 384 7.99 -2.00 -11.93
CA VAL A 384 8.92 -1.32 -12.83
C VAL A 384 9.16 -2.23 -14.01
N MET A 385 8.89 -1.75 -15.22
CA MET A 385 9.04 -2.51 -16.45
C MET A 385 10.41 -2.30 -17.09
N ALA A 386 10.91 -1.06 -17.07
CA ALA A 386 12.24 -0.72 -17.57
C ALA A 386 12.72 0.59 -16.97
N VAL A 387 14.04 0.76 -16.91
CA VAL A 387 14.71 2.03 -16.62
C VAL A 387 15.83 2.21 -17.64
N ASP A 388 15.76 3.30 -18.40
CA ASP A 388 16.86 3.80 -19.21
C ASP A 388 17.59 4.89 -18.41
N GLY A 389 18.66 4.49 -17.73
CA GLY A 389 19.43 5.33 -16.84
C GLY A 389 20.44 4.50 -16.04
N GLU A 390 21.48 5.16 -15.53
CA GLU A 390 22.54 4.52 -14.76
C GLU A 390 22.50 5.02 -13.31
N ARG A 391 22.61 4.09 -12.34
CA ARG A 391 22.70 4.43 -10.92
C ARG A 391 23.85 5.41 -10.67
N GLY A 392 23.57 6.50 -9.96
CA GLY A 392 24.51 7.59 -9.70
C GLY A 392 24.55 8.64 -10.80
N ASN A 393 24.01 8.38 -11.99
CA ASN A 393 23.84 9.39 -13.03
C ASN A 393 22.46 10.06 -12.90
N LEU A 394 22.45 11.25 -12.30
CA LEU A 394 21.25 12.04 -12.05
C LEU A 394 21.02 13.14 -13.12
N THR A 395 21.70 13.07 -14.27
CA THR A 395 21.57 14.09 -15.32
C THR A 395 20.37 13.88 -16.24
N GLY A 396 19.83 12.66 -16.28
CA GLY A 396 18.64 12.31 -17.06
C GLY A 396 18.42 10.80 -17.06
N ALA A 397 17.15 10.39 -17.14
CA ALA A 397 16.75 8.99 -17.22
C ALA A 397 15.28 8.88 -17.63
N THR A 398 14.88 7.71 -18.12
CA THR A 398 13.47 7.37 -18.36
C THR A 398 13.10 6.11 -17.59
N GLY A 399 11.97 6.13 -16.89
CA GLY A 399 11.41 4.98 -16.18
C GLY A 399 10.05 4.60 -16.76
N HIS A 400 9.78 3.31 -16.84
CA HIS A 400 8.51 2.76 -17.25
C HIS A 400 7.91 1.92 -16.12
N THR A 401 6.72 2.27 -15.65
CA THR A 401 6.02 1.58 -14.55
C THR A 401 4.62 1.17 -14.93
N GLU A 402 4.03 0.28 -14.15
CA GLU A 402 2.64 -0.14 -14.28
C GLU A 402 1.91 -0.13 -12.95
N TYR A 403 0.62 0.16 -13.01
CA TYR A 403 -0.34 -0.05 -11.95
C TYR A 403 -1.60 -0.72 -12.52
N ASP A 404 -1.95 -1.88 -11.98
CA ASP A 404 -3.24 -2.50 -12.22
C ASP A 404 -4.28 -1.79 -11.35
N SER A 405 -5.40 -1.39 -11.96
CA SER A 405 -6.48 -0.62 -11.34
C SER A 405 -7.75 -1.46 -11.18
N PRO A 406 -7.84 -2.36 -10.19
CA PRO A 406 -9.00 -3.22 -10.02
C PRO A 406 -10.32 -2.47 -9.82
N ALA A 407 -11.39 -2.97 -10.41
CA ALA A 407 -12.73 -2.44 -10.24
C ALA A 407 -13.24 -2.46 -8.78
N ASP A 408 -12.71 -3.36 -7.95
CA ASP A 408 -13.04 -3.49 -6.52
C ASP A 408 -12.09 -2.70 -5.60
N SER A 409 -11.25 -1.81 -6.16
CA SER A 409 -10.38 -0.95 -5.35
C SER A 409 -11.21 -0.01 -4.47
N TRP A 410 -10.74 0.22 -3.24
CA TRP A 410 -11.42 1.01 -2.22
C TRP A 410 -11.88 2.39 -2.73
N TYR A 411 -11.02 3.06 -3.50
CA TYR A 411 -11.25 4.42 -3.98
C TYR A 411 -12.38 4.52 -5.02
N TYR A 412 -12.74 3.45 -5.73
CA TYR A 412 -13.91 3.48 -6.63
C TYR A 412 -15.22 3.42 -5.85
N LYS A 413 -15.23 2.74 -4.71
CA LYS A 413 -16.39 2.61 -3.85
C LYS A 413 -16.60 3.84 -2.97
N GLU A 414 -15.51 4.46 -2.56
CA GLU A 414 -15.50 5.52 -1.55
C GLU A 414 -15.50 6.94 -2.15
N SER A 415 -15.39 7.07 -3.48
CA SER A 415 -15.36 8.35 -4.20
C SER A 415 -16.75 8.74 -4.74
N ALA A 416 -17.04 10.05 -4.79
CA ALA A 416 -18.18 10.59 -5.52
C ALA A 416 -18.01 10.59 -7.05
N ASN A 417 -16.78 10.40 -7.55
CA ASN A 417 -16.49 10.37 -8.98
C ASN A 417 -16.92 9.04 -9.60
N ALA A 418 -17.46 9.08 -10.82
CA ALA A 418 -17.87 7.88 -11.57
C ALA A 418 -16.70 6.95 -11.94
N SER A 419 -15.49 7.51 -12.06
CA SER A 419 -14.24 6.78 -12.29
C SER A 419 -13.27 7.02 -11.11
N MET A 420 -11.97 6.96 -11.38
CA MET A 420 -10.91 7.13 -10.40
C MET A 420 -10.89 8.59 -9.86
N PRO A 421 -10.76 8.81 -8.53
CA PRO A 421 -10.66 10.16 -7.96
C PRO A 421 -9.28 10.78 -8.19
N ASN A 422 -9.19 12.11 -8.07
CA ASN A 422 -7.98 12.87 -8.37
C ASN A 422 -6.78 12.46 -7.51
N VAL A 423 -7.00 12.15 -6.23
CA VAL A 423 -5.95 11.62 -5.35
C VAL A 423 -5.23 10.43 -5.98
N VAL A 424 -5.94 9.51 -6.65
CA VAL A 424 -5.31 8.31 -7.22
C VAL A 424 -4.60 8.62 -8.54
N TYR A 425 -5.11 9.55 -9.36
CA TYR A 425 -4.38 10.06 -10.53
C TYR A 425 -3.02 10.64 -10.11
N MET A 426 -3.04 11.53 -9.10
CA MET A 426 -1.82 12.15 -8.58
C MET A 426 -0.91 11.08 -7.98
N GLU A 427 -1.37 10.26 -7.05
CA GLU A 427 -0.53 9.28 -6.36
C GLU A 427 0.10 8.25 -7.30
N THR A 428 -0.65 7.73 -8.27
CA THR A 428 -0.11 6.80 -9.29
C THR A 428 1.02 7.47 -10.08
N SER A 429 0.81 8.72 -10.52
CA SER A 429 1.82 9.48 -11.28
C SER A 429 3.06 9.84 -10.49
N LEU A 430 2.86 10.32 -9.25
CA LEU A 430 3.91 10.90 -8.43
C LEU A 430 4.79 9.79 -7.86
N GLN A 431 4.21 8.70 -7.34
CA GLN A 431 4.98 7.56 -6.83
C GLN A 431 5.88 6.96 -7.91
N SER A 432 5.38 6.82 -9.14
CA SER A 432 6.14 6.28 -10.28
C SER A 432 7.31 7.19 -10.69
N ALA A 433 7.09 8.50 -10.78
CA ALA A 433 8.15 9.47 -11.07
C ALA A 433 9.22 9.49 -9.97
N LEU A 434 8.78 9.43 -8.71
CA LEU A 434 9.65 9.39 -7.54
C LEU A 434 10.51 8.13 -7.49
N LEU A 435 9.92 6.99 -7.80
CA LEU A 435 10.62 5.71 -7.83
C LEU A 435 11.80 5.73 -8.81
N LEU A 436 11.68 6.44 -9.93
CA LEU A 436 12.79 6.65 -10.87
C LEU A 436 13.95 7.41 -10.20
N GLY A 437 13.70 8.56 -9.57
CA GLY A 437 14.74 9.32 -8.87
C GLY A 437 15.44 8.50 -7.78
N TYR A 438 14.66 7.71 -7.05
CA TYR A 438 15.18 6.83 -6.01
C TYR A 438 15.98 5.65 -6.59
N PHE A 439 15.51 5.06 -7.69
CA PHE A 439 16.24 4.06 -8.47
C PHE A 439 17.51 4.62 -9.14
N LEU A 440 17.63 5.92 -9.35
CA LEU A 440 18.91 6.48 -9.83
C LEU A 440 19.87 6.76 -8.66
N GLY A 441 19.40 6.66 -7.42
CA GLY A 441 20.23 6.85 -6.23
C GLY A 441 20.33 8.31 -5.79
N ALA A 442 19.26 9.10 -5.92
CA ALA A 442 19.23 10.48 -5.41
C ALA A 442 19.67 10.60 -3.94
N THR A 443 19.25 9.67 -3.08
CA THR A 443 19.66 9.62 -1.67
C THR A 443 21.05 9.02 -1.44
N LEU A 444 21.66 8.41 -2.46
CA LEU A 444 23.04 7.89 -2.38
C LEU A 444 24.10 8.98 -2.58
N THR A 445 23.69 10.22 -2.86
CA THR A 445 24.58 11.39 -2.95
C THR A 445 25.19 11.77 -1.60
N ALA A 446 24.45 11.55 -0.50
CA ALA A 446 24.90 11.71 0.88
C ALA A 446 24.26 10.59 1.74
N PRO A 447 24.75 9.34 1.64
CA PRO A 447 24.06 8.17 2.16
C PRO A 447 24.10 8.01 3.69
N GLU A 448 24.82 8.89 4.37
CA GLU A 448 24.82 9.10 5.82
C GLU A 448 23.61 9.89 6.32
N GLU A 449 22.89 10.60 5.45
CA GLU A 449 21.73 11.40 5.80
C GLU A 449 20.43 10.56 5.87
N ASP A 450 19.52 10.95 6.76
CA ASP A 450 18.16 10.43 6.82
C ASP A 450 17.23 11.34 5.99
N TYR A 451 16.98 10.95 4.74
CA TYR A 451 16.14 11.73 3.83
C TYR A 451 14.64 11.44 3.99
N CYS A 452 13.85 12.51 3.99
CA CYS A 452 12.40 12.51 3.80
C CYS A 452 12.07 13.01 2.39
N LEU A 453 10.99 12.49 1.80
CA LEU A 453 10.59 12.85 0.45
C LEU A 453 9.37 13.77 0.46
N ARG A 454 9.46 14.91 -0.24
CA ARG A 454 8.33 15.83 -0.38
C ARG A 454 8.13 16.24 -1.82
N ASN A 455 6.88 16.28 -2.24
CA ASN A 455 6.49 16.98 -3.45
C ASN A 455 6.47 18.49 -3.18
N LEU A 456 6.86 19.29 -4.17
CA LEU A 456 7.02 20.74 -4.04
C LEU A 456 6.14 21.50 -5.01
N ASP A 457 6.26 21.23 -6.30
CA ASP A 457 5.52 21.95 -7.33
C ASP A 457 5.11 20.97 -8.43
N GLY A 458 4.05 21.29 -9.17
CA GLY A 458 3.70 20.52 -10.36
C GLY A 458 2.51 21.06 -11.11
N THR A 459 2.28 20.48 -12.28
CA THR A 459 1.12 20.75 -13.13
C THR A 459 0.73 19.46 -13.83
N ALA A 460 -0.56 19.16 -13.89
CA ALA A 460 -1.05 17.99 -14.59
C ALA A 460 -2.40 18.22 -15.25
N THR A 461 -2.65 17.45 -16.31
CA THR A 461 -3.84 17.54 -17.15
C THR A 461 -4.39 16.15 -17.41
N VAL A 462 -5.69 15.96 -17.16
CA VAL A 462 -6.43 14.81 -17.71
C VAL A 462 -6.65 15.08 -19.20
N LEU A 463 -6.09 14.24 -20.06
CA LEU A 463 -6.10 14.42 -21.51
C LEU A 463 -7.41 13.92 -22.14
N ARG A 464 -8.03 12.91 -21.53
CA ARG A 464 -9.31 12.34 -21.97
C ARG A 464 -10.00 11.61 -20.82
N GLU A 465 -11.32 11.52 -20.89
CA GLU A 465 -12.13 10.73 -19.95
C GLU A 465 -11.98 9.23 -20.23
N VAL A 466 -11.64 8.44 -19.21
CA VAL A 466 -11.48 6.98 -19.31
C VAL A 466 -12.02 6.30 -18.06
N ASP A 467 -12.73 5.19 -18.22
CA ASP A 467 -12.97 4.26 -17.11
C ASP A 467 -11.74 3.38 -16.92
N LEU A 468 -11.11 3.53 -15.76
CA LEU A 468 -9.84 2.86 -15.43
C LEU A 468 -10.05 1.53 -14.70
N ARG A 469 -11.30 1.11 -14.47
CA ARG A 469 -11.60 -0.16 -13.82
C ARG A 469 -11.09 -1.35 -14.63
N ASP A 470 -10.38 -2.24 -13.96
CA ASP A 470 -9.73 -3.44 -14.50
C ASP A 470 -8.74 -3.15 -15.64
N LYS A 471 -8.20 -1.93 -15.71
CA LYS A 471 -7.13 -1.55 -16.65
C LYS A 471 -5.75 -1.67 -16.00
N THR A 472 -4.74 -1.92 -16.82
CA THR A 472 -3.33 -1.72 -16.45
C THR A 472 -2.92 -0.34 -16.97
N ILE A 473 -2.68 0.59 -16.04
CA ILE A 473 -2.14 1.91 -16.31
C ILE A 473 -0.64 1.77 -16.53
N GLN A 474 -0.17 2.19 -17.70
CA GLN A 474 1.24 2.21 -18.06
C GLN A 474 1.74 3.65 -17.96
N GLN A 475 2.89 3.87 -17.32
CA GLN A 475 3.44 5.21 -17.16
C GLN A 475 4.86 5.28 -17.70
N THR A 476 5.17 6.40 -18.36
CA THR A 476 6.54 6.80 -18.68
C THR A 476 6.89 8.06 -17.91
N SER A 477 7.95 8.01 -17.11
CA SER A 477 8.48 9.15 -16.35
C SER A 477 9.86 9.52 -16.88
N ARG A 478 10.18 10.80 -16.98
CA ARG A 478 11.51 11.29 -17.39
C ARG A 478 12.08 12.22 -16.34
N LEU A 479 13.30 11.96 -15.88
CA LEU A 479 14.07 12.89 -15.05
C LEU A 479 14.57 14.04 -15.94
N LEU A 480 14.09 15.25 -15.68
CA LEU A 480 14.41 16.44 -16.47
C LEU A 480 15.60 17.21 -15.90
N ASN A 481 15.68 17.30 -14.58
CA ASN A 481 16.70 18.08 -13.90
C ASN A 481 16.95 17.53 -12.50
N THR A 482 18.20 17.63 -12.04
CA THR A 482 18.59 17.39 -10.64
C THR A 482 19.41 18.57 -10.14
N THR A 483 19.08 19.06 -8.94
CA THR A 483 19.86 20.07 -8.23
C THR A 483 20.24 19.54 -6.85
N VAL A 484 21.54 19.42 -6.59
CA VAL A 484 22.06 18.97 -5.29
C VAL A 484 22.41 20.20 -4.46
N LEU A 485 21.81 20.29 -3.28
CA LEU A 485 21.99 21.36 -2.29
C LEU A 485 22.53 20.76 -0.99
N VAL A 486 22.98 21.61 -0.07
CA VAL A 486 23.35 21.15 1.27
C VAL A 486 22.09 20.65 1.99
N GLY A 487 22.07 19.36 2.35
CA GLY A 487 20.96 18.71 3.04
C GLY A 487 19.74 18.42 2.17
N ALA A 488 19.78 18.68 0.85
CA ALA A 488 18.66 18.40 -0.04
C ALA A 488 19.06 18.03 -1.47
N VAL A 489 18.25 17.19 -2.12
CA VAL A 489 18.34 16.92 -3.56
C VAL A 489 16.99 17.19 -4.19
N LEU A 490 16.94 18.08 -5.18
CA LEU A 490 15.72 18.45 -5.90
C LEU A 490 15.71 17.80 -7.27
N GLN A 491 14.58 17.23 -7.67
CA GLN A 491 14.43 16.56 -8.97
C GLN A 491 13.10 16.92 -9.64
N THR A 492 13.18 17.34 -10.90
CA THR A 492 12.01 17.60 -11.74
C THR A 492 11.78 16.43 -12.67
N PHE A 493 10.53 16.00 -12.80
CA PHE A 493 10.12 14.93 -13.71
C PHE A 493 8.97 15.38 -14.60
N SER A 494 8.95 14.91 -15.84
CA SER A 494 7.71 14.80 -16.62
C SER A 494 7.19 13.37 -16.59
N TYR A 495 5.88 13.21 -16.75
CA TYR A 495 5.25 11.89 -16.84
C TYR A 495 4.04 11.90 -17.77
N GLU A 496 3.79 10.73 -18.36
CA GLU A 496 2.61 10.44 -19.17
C GLU A 496 2.08 9.06 -18.78
N LEU A 497 0.78 8.98 -18.51
CA LEU A 497 0.05 7.75 -18.19
C LEU A 497 -0.86 7.40 -19.36
N SER A 498 -0.85 6.12 -19.75
CA SER A 498 -1.63 5.57 -20.85
C SER A 498 -2.36 4.31 -20.44
N VAL A 499 -3.47 4.06 -21.13
CA VAL A 499 -4.18 2.78 -21.12
C VAL A 499 -4.60 2.46 -22.55
N ASP A 500 -4.56 1.18 -22.91
CA ASP A 500 -4.85 0.71 -24.26
C ASP A 500 -3.99 1.40 -25.36
N GLY A 501 -2.77 1.81 -24.99
CA GLY A 501 -1.82 2.49 -25.90
C GLY A 501 -2.08 3.99 -26.09
N GLU A 502 -3.09 4.58 -25.45
CA GLU A 502 -3.44 5.98 -25.59
C GLU A 502 -3.23 6.76 -24.29
N PRO A 503 -2.51 7.90 -24.31
CA PRO A 503 -2.36 8.78 -23.14
C PRO A 503 -3.70 9.28 -22.61
N PHE A 504 -3.81 9.40 -21.28
CA PHE A 504 -5.00 9.97 -20.62
C PHE A 504 -4.66 10.95 -19.50
N TYR A 505 -3.43 10.98 -19.02
CA TYR A 505 -2.98 11.94 -18.00
C TYR A 505 -1.50 12.26 -18.21
N ALA A 506 -1.13 13.52 -18.12
CA ALA A 506 0.25 13.96 -18.26
C ALA A 506 0.55 15.15 -17.36
N GLY A 507 1.80 15.30 -16.97
CA GLY A 507 2.20 16.42 -16.13
C GLY A 507 3.69 16.51 -15.87
N GLU A 508 4.06 17.52 -15.09
CA GLU A 508 5.38 17.72 -14.54
C GLU A 508 5.31 17.91 -13.04
N SER A 509 6.37 17.52 -12.34
CA SER A 509 6.44 17.61 -10.89
C SER A 509 7.87 17.75 -10.40
N LEU A 510 8.06 18.64 -9.42
CA LEU A 510 9.28 18.85 -8.65
C LEU A 510 9.17 18.16 -7.29
N PHE A 511 10.18 17.39 -6.94
CA PHE A 511 10.32 16.75 -5.64
C PHE A 511 11.62 17.13 -4.98
N GLY A 512 11.65 17.04 -3.65
CA GLY A 512 12.87 17.16 -2.86
C GLY A 512 13.04 15.99 -1.91
N PHE A 513 14.28 15.50 -1.82
CA PHE A 513 14.78 14.67 -0.75
C PHE A 513 15.42 15.61 0.26
N PHE A 514 14.91 15.70 1.49
CA PHE A 514 15.38 16.63 2.51
C PHE A 514 15.84 15.87 3.74
N ASN A 515 17.01 16.21 4.27
CA ASN A 515 17.36 15.79 5.63
C ASN A 515 16.56 16.60 6.66
N GLU A 516 16.69 16.24 7.94
CA GLU A 516 15.93 16.86 9.02
C GLU A 516 16.13 18.39 9.09
N THR A 517 17.37 18.86 9.00
CA THR A 517 17.70 20.29 9.08
C THR A 517 17.10 21.09 7.92
N ALA A 518 17.19 20.57 6.69
CA ALA A 518 16.62 21.23 5.52
C ALA A 518 15.08 21.22 5.58
N LEU A 519 14.48 20.15 6.10
CA LEU A 519 13.03 20.02 6.21
C LEU A 519 12.42 20.88 7.35
N ALA A 520 13.18 21.16 8.42
CA ALA A 520 12.69 21.96 9.55
C ALA A 520 12.39 23.42 9.20
N ASN A 521 13.04 23.97 8.17
CA ASN A 521 12.91 25.37 7.76
C ASN A 521 11.75 25.60 6.79
N GLN A 522 10.52 25.25 7.19
CA GLN A 522 9.31 25.44 6.38
C GLN A 522 8.59 26.73 6.76
N ASN A 523 8.82 27.79 5.98
CA ASN A 523 8.18 29.09 6.18
C ASN A 523 6.83 29.22 5.46
N GLY A 524 6.24 28.15 4.90
CA GLY A 524 5.00 28.27 4.15
C GLY A 524 5.15 29.06 2.84
N LEU A 525 4.03 29.32 2.18
CA LEU A 525 3.98 30.09 0.92
C LEU A 525 4.14 31.60 1.14
N ASP A 526 3.90 32.08 2.36
CA ASP A 526 3.93 33.50 2.73
C ASP A 526 5.17 33.87 3.57
N ASN A 527 6.22 33.06 3.51
CA ASN A 527 7.49 33.27 4.21
C ASN A 527 7.32 33.54 5.73
N GLY A 528 6.44 32.80 6.38
CA GLY A 528 6.14 32.86 7.81
C GLY A 528 5.19 33.98 8.19
N ALA A 529 4.78 34.84 7.25
CA ALA A 529 3.78 35.86 7.50
C ALA A 529 2.40 35.20 7.67
N TYR A 530 1.71 35.56 8.75
CA TYR A 530 0.33 35.18 8.94
C TYR A 530 -0.56 35.90 7.93
N VAL A 531 -1.32 35.13 7.16
CA VAL A 531 -2.36 35.62 6.25
C VAL A 531 -3.70 35.19 6.84
N PRO A 532 -4.59 36.12 7.23
CA PRO A 532 -5.92 35.76 7.71
C PRO A 532 -6.74 35.10 6.59
N PRO A 533 -7.61 34.13 6.91
CA PRO A 533 -8.58 33.60 5.97
C PRO A 533 -9.41 34.72 5.33
N TRP A 534 -9.81 34.55 4.07
CA TRP A 534 -10.59 35.58 3.38
C TRP A 534 -11.87 35.94 4.15
N LEU A 535 -12.51 34.95 4.78
CA LEU A 535 -13.70 35.12 5.60
C LEU A 535 -13.53 36.18 6.71
N ASP A 536 -12.34 36.24 7.33
CA ASP A 536 -12.03 37.18 8.41
C ASP A 536 -11.81 38.60 7.89
N THR A 537 -11.39 38.74 6.63
CA THR A 537 -11.14 40.04 6.00
C THR A 537 -12.38 40.67 5.36
N ALA A 538 -13.37 39.86 5.03
CA ALA A 538 -14.59 40.28 4.35
C ALA A 538 -15.81 39.58 4.97
N PRO A 539 -16.18 39.93 6.22
CA PRO A 539 -17.28 39.27 6.93
C PRO A 539 -18.60 39.52 6.20
N GLN A 540 -19.15 38.45 5.62
CA GLN A 540 -20.43 38.43 4.93
C GLN A 540 -21.31 37.32 5.53
N ALA A 541 -22.58 37.29 5.17
CA ALA A 541 -23.46 36.22 5.57
C ALA A 541 -22.91 34.89 5.02
N ALA A 542 -22.57 33.98 5.93
CA ALA A 542 -22.09 32.65 5.60
C ALA A 542 -23.16 31.62 5.95
N ARG A 543 -23.21 30.55 5.16
CA ARG A 543 -24.03 29.36 5.42
C ARG A 543 -23.14 28.13 5.48
N THR A 544 -23.68 27.03 5.97
CA THR A 544 -22.91 25.80 6.15
C THR A 544 -23.56 24.66 5.38
N ILE A 545 -22.76 23.97 4.59
CA ILE A 545 -23.08 22.67 4.01
C ILE A 545 -22.67 21.61 5.04
N ASP A 546 -23.63 20.81 5.50
CA ASP A 546 -23.38 19.63 6.33
C ASP A 546 -23.02 18.43 5.43
N VAL A 547 -21.73 18.27 5.17
CA VAL A 547 -21.20 17.21 4.30
C VAL A 547 -21.35 15.85 4.99
N ALA A 548 -21.16 15.80 6.31
CA ALA A 548 -21.32 14.59 7.10
C ALA A 548 -22.73 14.00 6.97
N ALA A 549 -23.78 14.84 6.92
CA ALA A 549 -25.16 14.40 6.73
C ALA A 549 -25.44 13.78 5.35
N ARG A 550 -24.60 14.04 4.35
CA ARG A 550 -24.73 13.51 2.97
C ARG A 550 -23.93 12.23 2.73
N ARG A 551 -23.21 11.73 3.73
CA ARG A 551 -22.46 10.48 3.61
C ARG A 551 -23.40 9.32 3.26
N GLY A 552 -23.16 8.70 2.11
CA GLY A 552 -24.02 7.64 1.56
C GLY A 552 -24.82 8.07 0.33
N ASP A 553 -24.89 9.37 0.03
CA ASP A 553 -25.35 9.86 -1.27
C ASP A 553 -24.36 9.42 -2.37
N ALA A 554 -24.88 9.09 -3.55
CA ALA A 554 -24.04 8.67 -4.69
C ALA A 554 -23.06 9.77 -5.16
N LEU A 555 -23.35 11.03 -4.86
CA LEU A 555 -22.56 12.21 -5.21
C LEU A 555 -21.80 12.79 -4.01
N ALA A 556 -21.53 11.97 -3.01
CA ALA A 556 -20.72 12.34 -1.85
C ALA A 556 -19.67 11.25 -1.57
N SER A 557 -18.45 11.66 -1.28
CA SER A 557 -17.38 10.73 -0.89
C SER A 557 -17.65 10.13 0.50
N SER A 558 -17.18 8.91 0.73
CA SER A 558 -17.42 8.15 1.95
C SER A 558 -16.16 7.44 2.43
N GLY A 559 -16.24 6.73 3.57
CA GLY A 559 -15.12 5.95 4.10
C GLY A 559 -13.86 6.77 4.32
N HIS A 560 -12.74 6.31 3.77
CA HIS A 560 -11.43 6.94 3.88
C HIS A 560 -11.33 8.24 3.04
N LEU A 561 -12.17 8.38 2.00
CA LEU A 561 -12.29 9.62 1.22
C LEU A 561 -13.29 10.61 1.81
N ALA A 562 -13.91 10.37 2.96
CA ALA A 562 -14.71 11.39 3.65
C ALA A 562 -13.80 12.41 4.35
N LEU A 563 -13.20 13.33 3.58
CA LEU A 563 -12.15 14.22 4.08
C LEU A 563 -12.69 15.46 4.81
N LEU A 564 -13.94 15.87 4.54
CA LEU A 564 -14.57 17.04 5.13
C LEU A 564 -15.88 16.64 5.84
N ASP A 565 -16.15 17.27 6.98
CA ASP A 565 -17.44 17.14 7.70
C ASP A 565 -18.40 18.28 7.38
N SER A 566 -17.88 19.47 7.08
CA SER A 566 -18.68 20.65 6.75
C SER A 566 -17.91 21.62 5.87
N VAL A 567 -18.65 22.44 5.11
CA VAL A 567 -18.10 23.54 4.31
C VAL A 567 -18.87 24.81 4.62
N THR A 568 -18.16 25.85 5.04
CA THR A 568 -18.69 27.21 5.15
C THR A 568 -18.68 27.86 3.77
N VAL A 569 -19.80 28.41 3.35
CA VAL A 569 -20.00 29.03 2.05
C VAL A 569 -20.38 30.49 2.22
N VAL A 570 -19.74 31.36 1.44
CA VAL A 570 -20.16 32.74 1.22
C VAL A 570 -20.53 32.89 -0.24
N ASP A 571 -21.83 32.90 -0.53
CA ASP A 571 -22.34 33.07 -1.90
C ASP A 571 -21.97 34.47 -2.42
N GLY A 572 -21.49 34.54 -3.67
CA GLY A 572 -20.99 35.80 -4.24
C GLY A 572 -19.69 36.33 -3.58
N GLY A 573 -19.09 35.56 -2.67
CA GLY A 573 -17.83 35.88 -2.01
C GLY A 573 -16.58 35.47 -2.80
N GLY A 574 -15.42 35.58 -2.15
CA GLY A 574 -14.13 35.19 -2.69
C GLY A 574 -13.52 36.20 -3.66
N LYS A 575 -12.31 35.91 -4.15
CA LYS A 575 -11.51 36.80 -5.02
C LYS A 575 -12.18 37.13 -6.36
N PHE A 576 -13.06 36.25 -6.84
CA PHE A 576 -13.72 36.40 -8.15
C PHE A 576 -15.21 36.72 -8.04
N GLY A 577 -15.77 36.79 -6.83
CA GLY A 577 -17.18 37.07 -6.61
C GLY A 577 -18.15 35.97 -7.07
N ALA A 578 -17.67 34.76 -7.39
CA ALA A 578 -18.52 33.63 -7.75
C ALA A 578 -18.84 32.69 -6.56
N GLY A 579 -18.20 32.92 -5.41
CA GLY A 579 -18.39 32.15 -4.19
C GLY A 579 -17.07 31.84 -3.49
N TYR A 580 -17.14 31.69 -2.18
CA TYR A 580 -16.01 31.31 -1.34
C TYR A 580 -16.38 30.14 -0.45
N LEU A 581 -15.49 29.15 -0.39
CA LEU A 581 -15.62 27.94 0.42
C LEU A 581 -14.51 27.92 1.46
N HIS A 582 -14.84 27.58 2.70
CA HIS A 582 -13.90 27.38 3.78
C HIS A 582 -14.27 26.13 4.58
N ALA A 583 -13.32 25.22 4.77
CA ALA A 583 -13.54 23.99 5.54
C ALA A 583 -12.37 23.73 6.49
N VAL A 584 -12.67 23.19 7.66
CA VAL A 584 -11.67 22.78 8.66
C VAL A 584 -11.82 21.29 8.88
N ARG A 585 -10.71 20.57 8.69
CA ARG A 585 -10.59 19.13 8.97
C ARG A 585 -9.72 18.93 10.20
N PRO A 586 -10.22 18.35 11.30
CA PRO A 586 -9.37 17.91 12.40
C PRO A 586 -8.33 16.88 11.92
N ILE A 587 -7.08 17.01 12.37
CA ILE A 587 -6.00 16.03 12.16
C ILE A 587 -5.83 15.23 13.43
N ARG A 588 -5.86 13.90 13.30
CA ARG A 588 -5.66 12.97 14.41
C ARG A 588 -4.44 12.11 14.15
N ALA A 589 -3.67 11.82 15.19
CA ALA A 589 -2.45 11.01 15.05
C ALA A 589 -2.73 9.57 14.56
N ASP A 590 -3.97 9.09 14.71
CA ASP A 590 -4.46 7.80 14.24
C ASP A 590 -5.21 7.87 12.89
N ASP A 591 -5.18 9.02 12.19
CA ASP A 591 -5.70 9.12 10.82
C ASP A 591 -5.04 8.07 9.93
N TRP A 592 -5.86 7.35 9.15
CA TRP A 592 -5.47 6.16 8.40
C TRP A 592 -4.23 6.40 7.53
N PHE A 593 -4.14 7.56 6.86
CA PHE A 593 -3.08 7.85 5.90
C PHE A 593 -1.69 7.91 6.53
N PHE A 594 -1.55 8.20 7.83
CA PHE A 594 -0.24 8.19 8.50
C PHE A 594 0.37 6.78 8.58
N ALA A 595 -0.46 5.74 8.64
CA ALA A 595 0.01 4.35 8.62
C ALA A 595 0.40 3.87 7.21
N TYR A 596 -0.16 4.48 6.17
CA TYR A 596 -0.06 3.97 4.79
C TYR A 596 0.79 4.84 3.84
N HIS A 597 1.02 6.12 4.14
CA HIS A 597 1.72 7.04 3.22
C HIS A 597 3.24 6.83 3.22
N PHE A 598 3.96 7.02 4.33
CA PHE A 598 5.38 6.68 4.40
C PHE A 598 5.74 6.01 5.72
N HIS A 599 6.33 4.82 5.63
CA HIS A 599 6.79 4.10 6.82
C HIS A 599 7.90 4.88 7.53
N LEU A 600 7.73 5.13 8.84
CA LEU A 600 8.62 5.92 9.71
C LEU A 600 8.67 7.44 9.44
N ASP A 601 7.76 7.95 8.61
CA ASP A 601 7.60 9.37 8.27
C ASP A 601 6.10 9.74 8.20
N PRO A 602 5.42 9.92 9.35
CA PRO A 602 3.97 10.12 9.40
C PRO A 602 3.61 11.53 8.91
N VAL A 603 3.37 11.64 7.61
CA VAL A 603 2.94 12.87 6.92
C VAL A 603 1.72 12.58 6.04
N MET A 604 0.79 13.53 5.94
CA MET A 604 -0.35 13.42 5.04
C MET A 604 0.10 13.52 3.56
N PRO A 605 -0.41 12.68 2.64
CA PRO A 605 -0.24 12.88 1.20
C PRO A 605 -0.77 14.25 0.76
N GLY A 606 0.03 15.01 0.01
CA GLY A 606 -0.41 16.31 -0.51
C GLY A 606 -1.61 16.20 -1.46
N SER A 607 -1.68 15.09 -2.19
CA SER A 607 -2.82 14.69 -3.02
C SER A 607 -4.15 14.61 -2.27
N LEU A 608 -4.16 14.26 -0.97
CA LEU A 608 -5.37 14.29 -0.15
C LEU A 608 -5.81 15.72 0.20
N GLY A 609 -4.88 16.67 0.33
CA GLY A 609 -5.26 18.08 0.50
C GLY A 609 -5.89 18.66 -0.77
N VAL A 610 -5.39 18.27 -1.94
CA VAL A 610 -6.02 18.58 -3.24
C VAL A 610 -7.39 17.93 -3.36
N GLU A 611 -7.53 16.66 -2.97
CA GLU A 611 -8.80 15.96 -2.96
C GLU A 611 -9.82 16.62 -2.02
N ALA A 612 -9.39 17.12 -0.86
CA ALA A 612 -10.27 17.87 0.05
C ALA A 612 -10.80 19.17 -0.60
N VAL A 613 -9.97 19.89 -1.37
CA VAL A 613 -10.40 21.05 -2.16
C VAL A 613 -11.45 20.65 -3.21
N ILE A 614 -11.20 19.57 -3.94
CA ILE A 614 -12.12 19.04 -4.95
C ILE A 614 -13.45 18.67 -4.31
N GLN A 615 -13.43 17.99 -3.15
CA GLN A 615 -14.64 17.64 -2.41
C GLN A 615 -15.41 18.89 -1.96
N ALA A 616 -14.75 19.93 -1.46
CA ALA A 616 -15.43 21.18 -1.12
C ALA A 616 -16.18 21.77 -2.33
N MET A 617 -15.57 21.76 -3.50
CA MET A 617 -16.18 22.22 -4.75
C MET A 617 -17.32 21.31 -5.22
N GLN A 618 -17.19 19.98 -5.09
CA GLN A 618 -18.24 19.01 -5.40
C GLN A 618 -19.46 19.22 -4.49
N GLU A 619 -19.25 19.35 -3.19
CA GLU A 619 -20.32 19.58 -2.21
C GLU A 619 -21.04 20.90 -2.47
N TRP A 620 -20.29 21.96 -2.79
CA TRP A 620 -20.89 23.23 -3.22
C TRP A 620 -21.69 23.10 -4.51
N ALA A 621 -21.21 22.33 -5.51
CA ALA A 621 -21.91 22.18 -6.78
C ALA A 621 -23.29 21.51 -6.60
N ILE A 622 -23.39 20.51 -5.71
CA ILE A 622 -24.67 19.87 -5.40
C ILE A 622 -25.58 20.83 -4.63
N ASP A 623 -25.07 21.45 -3.57
CA ASP A 623 -25.82 22.38 -2.73
C ASP A 623 -26.32 23.61 -3.51
N ALA A 624 -25.55 24.10 -4.49
CA ALA A 624 -25.95 25.18 -5.39
C ALA A 624 -26.94 24.75 -6.48
N GLY A 625 -27.41 23.49 -6.48
CA GLY A 625 -28.37 22.97 -7.45
C GLY A 625 -27.80 22.81 -8.85
N LEU A 626 -26.48 22.66 -9.02
CA LEU A 626 -25.88 22.50 -10.36
C LEU A 626 -26.21 21.15 -11.00
N ALA A 627 -26.55 20.15 -10.18
CA ALA A 627 -27.05 18.86 -10.61
C ALA A 627 -28.53 18.91 -11.05
N ASP A 628 -29.27 19.97 -10.72
CA ASP A 628 -30.70 20.07 -11.00
C ASP A 628 -30.95 20.09 -12.52
N GLY A 629 -31.79 19.17 -12.97
CA GLY A 629 -32.13 19.03 -14.38
C GLY A 629 -31.16 18.19 -15.21
N LEU A 630 -30.08 17.67 -14.61
CA LEU A 630 -29.26 16.62 -15.22
C LEU A 630 -29.90 15.25 -14.95
N ARG A 631 -29.93 14.38 -15.96
CA ARG A 631 -30.32 12.98 -15.80
C ARG A 631 -29.15 12.16 -15.24
N GLU A 632 -29.36 11.54 -14.08
CA GLU A 632 -28.39 10.65 -13.41
C GLU A 632 -27.00 11.28 -13.30
N PRO A 633 -26.89 12.48 -12.70
CA PRO A 633 -25.63 13.21 -12.70
C PRO A 633 -24.51 12.43 -12.04
N GLU A 634 -23.32 12.52 -12.62
CA GLU A 634 -22.08 11.92 -12.16
C GLU A 634 -20.98 12.97 -12.05
N PHE A 635 -20.14 12.91 -11.02
CA PHE A 635 -18.89 13.65 -11.02
C PHE A 635 -17.83 12.96 -11.87
N VAL A 636 -17.08 13.77 -12.62
CA VAL A 636 -15.88 13.34 -13.33
C VAL A 636 -14.75 14.35 -13.15
N LEU A 637 -13.51 13.86 -13.29
CA LEU A 637 -12.37 14.74 -13.41
C LEU A 637 -12.43 15.47 -14.77
N PRO A 638 -12.35 16.82 -14.79
CA PRO A 638 -12.42 17.58 -16.02
C PRO A 638 -11.22 17.30 -16.93
N ALA A 639 -11.50 16.90 -18.17
CA ALA A 639 -10.47 16.79 -19.19
C ALA A 639 -10.09 18.15 -19.78
N GLU A 640 -8.86 18.22 -20.31
CA GLU A 640 -8.27 19.34 -21.05
C GLU A 640 -8.03 20.63 -20.25
N LEU A 641 -8.04 20.53 -18.91
CA LEU A 641 -7.68 21.63 -18.02
C LEU A 641 -6.44 21.29 -17.19
N PRO A 642 -5.37 22.10 -17.27
CA PRO A 642 -4.24 21.94 -16.38
C PRO A 642 -4.60 22.43 -14.97
N MET A 643 -4.27 21.62 -13.97
CA MET A 643 -4.24 22.01 -12.57
C MET A 643 -2.78 22.12 -12.12
N SER A 644 -2.42 23.24 -11.51
CA SER A 644 -1.09 23.46 -10.94
C SER A 644 -1.15 23.51 -9.42
N TRP A 645 -0.11 23.02 -8.76
CA TRP A 645 0.03 23.07 -7.32
C TRP A 645 1.42 23.52 -6.88
N ARG A 646 1.47 24.20 -5.75
CA ARG A 646 2.70 24.57 -5.02
C ARG A 646 2.55 24.21 -3.55
N TYR A 647 3.53 23.51 -3.01
CA TYR A 647 3.62 23.05 -1.63
C TYR A 647 4.86 23.65 -0.96
N ARG A 648 4.67 24.35 0.16
CA ARG A 648 5.73 24.90 1.01
C ARG A 648 5.51 24.55 2.48
N GLY A 649 5.03 23.34 2.72
CA GLY A 649 4.83 22.81 4.06
C GLY A 649 4.22 21.42 4.02
N GLN A 650 3.93 20.87 5.19
CA GLN A 650 3.39 19.54 5.37
C GLN A 650 2.37 19.51 6.51
N ILE A 651 1.47 18.52 6.48
CA ILE A 651 0.58 18.19 7.58
C ILE A 651 1.12 16.97 8.30
N LEU A 652 1.48 17.16 9.56
CA LEU A 652 1.98 16.14 10.48
C LEU A 652 0.88 15.70 11.44
N ALA A 653 1.08 14.54 12.07
CA ALA A 653 0.17 13.97 13.06
C ALA A 653 -0.17 14.90 14.25
N GLU A 654 0.64 15.94 14.48
CA GLU A 654 0.53 16.90 15.57
C GLU A 654 -0.06 18.26 15.18
N ASP A 655 -0.27 18.54 13.88
CA ASP A 655 -0.74 19.86 13.39
C ASP A 655 -2.21 20.16 13.75
N ARG A 656 -2.93 19.24 14.42
CA ARG A 656 -4.30 19.33 14.98
C ARG A 656 -5.44 19.56 13.99
N GLU A 657 -5.23 20.35 12.95
CA GLU A 657 -6.21 20.68 11.92
C GLU A 657 -5.55 21.04 10.60
N MET A 658 -6.32 20.88 9.53
CA MET A 658 -6.03 21.35 8.18
C MET A 658 -7.19 22.22 7.73
N THR A 659 -6.90 23.40 7.21
CA THR A 659 -7.93 24.31 6.67
C THR A 659 -7.82 24.35 5.15
N VAL A 660 -8.96 24.41 4.48
CA VAL A 660 -9.11 24.54 3.04
C VAL A 660 -9.90 25.80 2.74
N GLU A 661 -9.45 26.58 1.75
CA GLU A 661 -10.18 27.71 1.19
C GLU A 661 -10.21 27.60 -0.32
N VAL A 662 -11.37 27.86 -0.91
CA VAL A 662 -11.57 27.86 -2.36
C VAL A 662 -12.22 29.18 -2.76
N HIS A 663 -11.64 29.84 -3.74
CA HIS A 663 -12.22 30.97 -4.43
C HIS A 663 -12.77 30.46 -5.77
N LEU A 664 -14.10 30.30 -5.84
CA LEU A 664 -14.76 29.88 -7.06
C LEU A 664 -14.63 30.98 -8.11
N LYS A 665 -14.35 30.59 -9.35
CA LYS A 665 -14.01 31.50 -10.45
C LYS A 665 -15.10 31.54 -11.50
N ASN A 666 -15.41 30.39 -12.11
CA ASN A 666 -16.40 30.28 -13.18
C ASN A 666 -17.30 29.06 -13.00
N VAL A 667 -18.55 29.19 -13.45
CA VAL A 667 -19.48 28.07 -13.69
C VAL A 667 -19.87 28.10 -15.16
N GLU A 668 -19.54 27.04 -15.88
CA GLU A 668 -19.77 26.92 -17.31
C GLU A 668 -20.72 25.75 -17.58
N ARG A 669 -21.67 25.94 -18.51
CA ARG A 669 -22.70 24.93 -18.83
C ARG A 669 -22.62 24.53 -20.29
N ARG A 670 -22.77 23.23 -20.55
CA ARG A 670 -22.96 22.64 -21.88
C ARG A 670 -24.12 21.65 -21.83
N PRO A 671 -24.66 21.20 -22.97
CA PRO A 671 -25.70 20.18 -22.99
C PRO A 671 -25.29 18.95 -22.17
N GLY A 672 -26.03 18.67 -21.09
CA GLY A 672 -25.79 17.56 -20.19
C GLY A 672 -24.52 17.67 -19.31
N ARG A 673 -23.89 18.86 -19.20
CA ARG A 673 -22.66 19.06 -18.40
C ARG A 673 -22.59 20.43 -17.72
N VAL A 674 -21.98 20.45 -16.53
CA VAL A 674 -21.66 21.68 -15.79
C VAL A 674 -20.24 21.56 -15.23
N ARG A 675 -19.40 22.56 -15.51
CA ARG A 675 -18.03 22.65 -15.04
C ARG A 675 -17.85 23.84 -14.12
N VAL A 676 -17.17 23.64 -13.00
CA VAL A 676 -16.85 24.69 -12.03
C VAL A 676 -15.33 24.76 -11.90
N THR A 677 -14.77 25.96 -11.95
CA THR A 677 -13.32 26.19 -11.76
C THR A 677 -13.07 27.10 -10.57
N GLY A 678 -11.91 26.95 -9.93
CA GLY A 678 -11.52 27.75 -8.78
C GLY A 678 -10.02 27.78 -8.55
N GLU A 679 -9.61 28.64 -7.62
CA GLU A 679 -8.26 28.68 -7.07
C GLU A 679 -8.37 28.43 -5.58
N ALA A 680 -7.43 27.66 -5.03
CA ALA A 680 -7.53 27.19 -3.67
C ALA A 680 -6.20 27.30 -2.94
N SER A 681 -6.28 27.15 -1.63
CA SER A 681 -5.11 27.05 -0.78
C SER A 681 -5.43 26.09 0.37
N VAL A 682 -4.39 25.57 1.00
CA VAL A 682 -4.49 24.69 2.16
C VAL A 682 -3.55 25.19 3.23
N TRP A 683 -3.99 25.15 4.49
CA TRP A 683 -3.27 25.65 5.64
C TRP A 683 -3.13 24.58 6.71
N LYS A 684 -2.06 24.70 7.46
CA LYS A 684 -2.00 24.25 8.85
C LYS A 684 -2.14 25.47 9.77
N PRO A 685 -2.29 25.31 11.09
CA PRO A 685 -2.52 26.44 11.98
C PRO A 685 -1.54 27.60 11.76
N GLY A 686 -2.06 28.74 11.29
CA GLY A 686 -1.31 29.96 11.06
C GLY A 686 -0.37 29.99 9.85
N LEU A 687 -0.33 28.95 9.00
CA LEU A 687 0.61 28.85 7.90
C LEU A 687 -0.04 28.31 6.62
N ARG A 688 -0.01 29.09 5.53
CA ARG A 688 -0.43 28.64 4.20
C ARG A 688 0.62 27.73 3.61
N ILE A 689 0.24 26.48 3.33
CA ILE A 689 1.18 25.46 2.87
C ILE A 689 0.95 25.06 1.42
N TYR A 690 -0.29 25.05 0.92
CA TYR A 690 -0.59 24.74 -0.49
C TYR A 690 -1.22 25.94 -1.19
N GLU A 691 -0.92 26.05 -2.47
CA GLU A 691 -1.65 26.90 -3.42
C GLU A 691 -1.96 26.08 -4.66
N LEU A 692 -3.21 26.13 -5.10
CA LEU A 692 -3.71 25.42 -6.26
C LEU A 692 -4.35 26.40 -7.23
N THR A 693 -4.02 26.27 -8.51
CA THR A 693 -4.65 27.03 -9.60
C THR A 693 -5.20 26.08 -10.65
N GLY A 694 -6.30 26.48 -11.29
CA GLY A 694 -6.95 25.64 -12.30
C GLY A 694 -7.64 24.40 -11.72
N VAL A 695 -7.98 24.39 -10.43
CA VAL A 695 -8.75 23.29 -9.84
C VAL A 695 -10.16 23.34 -10.43
N ALA A 696 -10.67 22.17 -10.83
CA ALA A 696 -11.96 22.09 -11.48
C ALA A 696 -12.72 20.83 -11.06
N VAL A 697 -14.06 20.95 -11.04
CA VAL A 697 -14.99 19.83 -10.86
C VAL A 697 -16.02 19.86 -11.98
N GLU A 698 -16.49 18.69 -12.41
CA GLU A 698 -17.47 18.60 -13.48
C GLU A 698 -18.56 17.58 -13.16
N LEU A 699 -19.80 18.01 -13.36
CA LEU A 699 -21.00 17.17 -13.36
C LEU A 699 -21.39 16.88 -14.80
N ARG A 700 -21.75 15.63 -15.09
CA ARG A 700 -22.24 15.23 -16.41
C ARG A 700 -23.41 14.24 -16.32
N GLU A 701 -24.21 14.20 -17.37
CA GLU A 701 -25.09 13.05 -17.62
C GLU A 701 -24.30 11.88 -18.24
N PRO A 702 -24.70 10.62 -17.98
CA PRO A 702 -24.12 9.46 -18.64
C PRO A 702 -24.25 9.59 -20.17
N GLY A 703 -23.11 9.50 -20.86
CA GLY A 703 -23.02 9.60 -22.32
C GLY A 703 -22.98 11.03 -22.88
N ALA A 704 -22.97 12.07 -22.03
CA ALA A 704 -22.75 13.44 -22.50
C ALA A 704 -21.41 13.58 -23.22
N ARG A 705 -21.35 14.37 -24.29
CA ARG A 705 -20.10 14.59 -25.05
C ARG A 705 -19.05 15.27 -24.18
N PRO A 706 -17.75 14.88 -24.27
CA PRO A 706 -16.67 15.59 -23.58
C PRO A 706 -16.65 17.10 -23.90
N TRP A 707 -15.95 17.85 -23.04
CA TRP A 707 -15.76 19.30 -23.19
C TRP A 707 -15.01 19.68 -24.47
#